data_AF-A0A1W6Z3L2-F1
#
_entry.id   AF-A0A1W6Z3L2-F1
#
_cell.length_a   1.000
_cell.length_b   1.000
_cell.length_c   1.000
_cell.angle_alpha   90.00
_cell.angle_beta   90.00
_cell.angle_gamma   90.00
#
_symmetry.space_group_name_H-M   'P 1'
#
loop_
_entity.id
_entity.type
_entity.pdbx_description
1 polymer ?
#
loop_
_entity_poly.entity_id
_entity_poly.type
_entity_poly.pdbx_seq_one_letter_code
_entity_poly.pdbx_strand_id
1 'polypeptide(L)'
;MIRHRDTGMDPNWTAALAVWREHSPSAGNEPSVIAAIEARRDNAVADGRHANLLTVSTLYALGTAPAPYVDVKIDVLDQNNERASDVGIFYDAWFSKPVSNLRIQTDSNGSATLFLNCNAQGARRYRFTATPVWPSAETISQLIHFSRPVTFVLPRGTLSLNPTNGNRNIACMDSLTTPLQVRVALQDIPVVGDAFVGSLIDVYESPAGEVLFDIPISDEKGELVVKIFPYDYGRCTLVLKDLVTGNEGRLPLVATVFKSIVITSDPEIVTAPCPDGVKLSVSMTLWGEETQQPDSITLQWRGADPASQKYFAGSEPIVTSHYDPTTFQYTTTPVTKTDLQTYELGNIFVALDVYGIIGTGIPFTIYHRVPFLPAIKGLEPPVADFTAHITDAALAGCAELPGVPFDIPIVDDPLLDDTALILLYGRTSPGPLDHETDQPIAAKLIERHLVGKTVMMFAPLINPIFQKNGSVDLYYVIDSGNQAYSQPLRLDVDRDSLKTTPLQVSDYLTLPTAIPGRYFLEDYTNSRVLAVRVDFLGRIKPEKGDAITVRLDLTGETEANLNVYVPLALARYTITEQDLAYGNQNVVIVFDRREGDRAGFLPQALANIDWSEGKLYYVYEPVAGSPIQSRARNIEVDTVSPHTGISMAKQRRRGRGRA
;
A
#
# COMPACT_ATOMS: atom_id res chain seq x y z
N MET A 1 -15.79 -0.75 34.40
CA MET A 1 -15.89 -2.23 34.44
C MET A 1 -17.32 -2.61 34.07
N ILE A 2 -17.61 -2.68 32.78
CA ILE A 2 -18.86 -3.21 32.21
C ILE A 2 -18.39 -4.30 31.23
N ARG A 3 -18.89 -5.53 31.41
CA ARG A 3 -18.46 -6.72 30.66
C ARG A 3 -18.91 -6.60 29.20
N HIS A 4 -17.97 -6.60 28.26
CA HIS A 4 -18.24 -6.95 26.87
C HIS A 4 -18.70 -8.41 26.82
N ARG A 5 -19.91 -8.63 26.31
CA ARG A 5 -20.36 -9.94 25.86
C ARG A 5 -19.92 -10.07 24.40
N ASP A 6 -19.10 -11.08 24.14
CA ASP A 6 -18.83 -11.58 22.80
C ASP A 6 -20.15 -11.98 22.14
N THR A 7 -20.60 -11.17 21.18
CA THR A 7 -21.48 -11.61 20.10
C THR A 7 -20.62 -11.57 18.86
N GLY A 8 -20.31 -12.76 18.31
CA GLY A 8 -19.44 -12.91 17.15
C GLY A 8 -19.86 -11.97 16.03
N MET A 9 -18.95 -11.06 15.66
CA MET A 9 -19.10 -10.25 14.46
C MET A 9 -18.92 -11.15 13.23
N ASP A 10 -19.83 -10.99 12.28
CA ASP A 10 -19.79 -11.61 10.96
C ASP A 10 -18.46 -11.28 10.26
N PRO A 11 -17.74 -12.24 9.65
CA PRO A 11 -16.48 -11.99 8.93
C PRO A 11 -16.60 -10.95 7.81
N ASN A 12 -17.81 -10.67 7.30
CA ASN A 12 -18.05 -9.61 6.32
C ASN A 12 -17.94 -8.20 6.92
N TRP A 13 -18.15 -8.02 8.22
CA TRP A 13 -17.92 -6.75 8.92
C TRP A 13 -16.43 -6.40 9.02
N THR A 14 -15.56 -7.39 9.07
CA THR A 14 -14.11 -7.18 9.23
C THR A 14 -13.46 -6.67 7.94
N ALA A 15 -13.96 -7.12 6.78
CA ALA A 15 -13.47 -6.68 5.47
C ALA A 15 -13.86 -5.23 5.16
N ALA A 16 -15.09 -4.82 5.47
CA ALA A 16 -15.54 -3.43 5.30
C ALA A 16 -14.80 -2.45 6.24
N LEU A 17 -14.50 -2.87 7.47
CA LEU A 17 -13.68 -2.08 8.40
C LEU A 17 -12.20 -2.00 7.97
N ALA A 18 -11.68 -3.03 7.28
CA ALA A 18 -10.30 -3.06 6.80
C ALA A 18 -10.07 -2.08 5.64
N VAL A 19 -11.00 -2.03 4.66
CA VAL A 19 -10.95 -1.05 3.55
C VAL A 19 -11.02 0.40 4.07
N TRP A 20 -11.75 0.64 5.17
CA TRP A 20 -11.85 1.96 5.79
C TRP A 20 -10.60 2.38 6.59
N ARG A 21 -9.94 1.45 7.29
CA ARG A 21 -8.70 1.75 8.03
C ARG A 21 -7.55 2.16 7.11
N GLU A 22 -7.55 1.70 5.86
CA GLU A 22 -6.53 2.09 4.87
C GLU A 22 -6.75 3.50 4.27
N HIS A 23 -7.93 4.12 4.43
CA HIS A 23 -8.29 5.34 3.69
C HIS A 23 -8.68 6.57 4.55
N SER A 24 -8.57 6.51 5.89
CA SER A 24 -8.92 7.67 6.75
C SER A 24 -7.70 8.32 7.42
N PRO A 25 -7.41 9.60 7.13
CA PRO A 25 -6.46 10.39 7.92
C PRO A 25 -7.10 10.81 9.25
N SER A 26 -6.46 10.43 10.35
CA SER A 26 -6.49 11.00 11.71
C SER A 26 -7.78 11.68 12.24
N ALA A 27 -8.21 11.19 13.41
CA ALA A 27 -9.02 11.85 14.46
C ALA A 27 -10.56 11.78 14.36
N GLY A 28 -11.14 10.89 15.18
CA GLY A 28 -12.30 11.19 16.05
C GLY A 28 -13.70 11.34 15.46
N ASN A 29 -13.89 11.41 14.14
CA ASN A 29 -15.22 11.49 13.55
C ASN A 29 -15.69 10.11 13.09
N GLU A 30 -16.77 9.59 13.69
CA GLU A 30 -17.46 8.41 13.16
C GLU A 30 -17.89 8.69 11.71
N PRO A 31 -17.67 7.76 10.76
CA PRO A 31 -18.05 7.99 9.37
C PRO A 31 -19.57 8.21 9.30
N SER A 32 -20.04 9.27 8.66
CA SER A 32 -21.46 9.44 8.37
C SER A 32 -21.82 8.71 7.07
N VAL A 33 -22.98 8.06 7.07
CA VAL A 33 -23.54 7.38 5.90
C VAL A 33 -24.79 8.13 5.46
N ILE A 34 -24.85 8.48 4.18
CA ILE A 34 -26.03 9.07 3.55
C ILE A 34 -26.69 8.03 2.66
N ALA A 35 -28.03 8.04 2.59
CA ALA A 35 -28.75 7.30 1.57
C ALA A 35 -28.86 8.13 0.27
N ALA A 36 -29.31 7.51 -0.80
CA ALA A 36 -29.85 8.17 -1.98
C ALA A 36 -30.98 7.29 -2.51
N ILE A 37 -32.04 7.91 -3.02
CA ILE A 37 -33.16 7.19 -3.63
C ILE A 37 -33.23 7.60 -5.09
N GLU A 38 -33.11 6.63 -5.99
CA GLU A 38 -33.30 6.81 -7.42
C GLU A 38 -34.57 6.07 -7.85
N ALA A 39 -35.58 6.79 -8.32
CA ALA A 39 -36.74 6.19 -8.97
C ALA A 39 -36.38 5.94 -10.44
N ARG A 40 -35.98 4.70 -10.76
CA ARG A 40 -35.66 4.28 -12.13
C ARG A 40 -36.89 4.09 -12.99
N ARG A 41 -38.02 3.77 -12.34
CA ARG A 41 -39.35 3.80 -12.94
C ARG A 41 -40.31 4.44 -11.94
N ASP A 42 -40.91 5.52 -12.39
CA ASP A 42 -41.96 6.24 -11.70
C ASP A 42 -43.20 6.24 -12.63
N ASN A 43 -44.43 6.27 -12.10
CA ASN A 43 -45.70 6.23 -12.84
C ASN A 43 -46.27 4.85 -13.24
N ALA A 44 -45.86 3.76 -12.57
CA ALA A 44 -46.47 2.43 -12.76
C ALA A 44 -47.99 2.43 -12.52
N VAL A 45 -48.69 1.50 -13.15
CA VAL A 45 -50.15 1.39 -13.04
C VAL A 45 -50.53 0.83 -11.66
N ALA A 46 -51.52 1.44 -10.99
CA ALA A 46 -52.00 1.00 -9.67
C ALA A 46 -52.92 -0.24 -9.71
N ASP A 47 -52.51 -1.31 -10.40
CA ASP A 47 -53.31 -2.54 -10.59
C ASP A 47 -52.80 -3.77 -9.82
N GLY A 48 -51.81 -3.57 -8.95
CA GLY A 48 -51.16 -4.61 -8.16
C GLY A 48 -50.17 -5.48 -8.93
N ARG A 49 -50.06 -5.30 -10.25
CA ARG A 49 -49.21 -6.12 -11.13
C ARG A 49 -48.00 -5.36 -11.63
N HIS A 50 -48.15 -4.06 -11.86
CA HIS A 50 -47.04 -3.23 -12.30
C HIS A 50 -46.34 -2.59 -11.10
N ALA A 51 -45.01 -2.54 -11.17
CA ALA A 51 -44.18 -1.96 -10.13
C ALA A 51 -43.50 -0.68 -10.58
N ASN A 52 -43.46 0.29 -9.69
CA ASN A 52 -42.40 1.29 -9.68
C ASN A 52 -41.11 0.64 -9.22
N LEU A 53 -39.99 1.13 -9.76
CA LEU A 53 -38.67 0.58 -9.48
C LEU A 53 -37.82 1.64 -8.79
N LEU A 54 -37.32 1.28 -7.63
CA LEU A 54 -36.48 2.15 -6.82
C LEU A 54 -35.13 1.49 -6.57
N THR A 55 -34.07 2.28 -6.62
CA THR A 55 -32.75 1.92 -6.11
C THR A 55 -32.46 2.78 -4.90
N VAL A 56 -32.16 2.14 -3.78
CA VAL A 56 -31.68 2.80 -2.56
C VAL A 56 -30.19 2.57 -2.47
N SER A 57 -29.41 3.62 -2.57
CA SER A 57 -27.95 3.55 -2.45
C SER A 57 -27.48 4.17 -1.13
N THR A 58 -26.37 3.69 -0.59
CA THR A 58 -25.71 4.23 0.59
C THR A 58 -24.28 4.63 0.24
N LEU A 59 -23.89 5.84 0.64
CA LEU A 59 -22.59 6.43 0.37
C LEU A 59 -21.98 6.89 1.69
N TYR A 60 -20.65 6.80 1.82
CA TYR A 60 -19.95 7.53 2.88
C TYR A 60 -20.03 9.04 2.60
N ALA A 61 -20.26 9.87 3.62
CA ALA A 61 -20.60 11.28 3.46
C ALA A 61 -19.53 12.17 2.79
N LEU A 62 -18.31 11.66 2.58
CA LEU A 62 -17.31 12.29 1.71
C LEU A 62 -17.62 12.11 0.20
N GLY A 63 -18.72 11.44 -0.12
CA GLY A 63 -19.48 11.60 -1.37
C GLY A 63 -19.02 10.77 -2.57
N THR A 64 -18.02 9.90 -2.44
CA THR A 64 -17.43 9.23 -3.62
C THR A 64 -17.37 7.71 -3.56
N ALA A 65 -17.58 7.10 -2.39
CA ALA A 65 -17.48 5.64 -2.23
C ALA A 65 -18.81 5.02 -1.74
N PRO A 66 -19.26 3.91 -2.34
CA PRO A 66 -20.40 3.15 -1.84
C PRO A 66 -20.12 2.60 -0.43
N ALA A 67 -21.15 2.62 0.42
CA ALA A 67 -21.14 2.02 1.74
C ALA A 67 -21.89 0.68 1.67
N PRO A 68 -21.20 -0.46 1.51
CA PRO A 68 -21.83 -1.77 1.30
C PRO A 68 -22.46 -2.33 2.58
N TYR A 69 -23.44 -3.22 2.43
CA TYR A 69 -24.05 -3.99 3.52
C TYR A 69 -24.69 -3.17 4.65
N VAL A 70 -25.09 -1.93 4.34
CA VAL A 70 -25.75 -1.03 5.29
C VAL A 70 -27.23 -1.38 5.40
N ASP A 71 -27.69 -1.54 6.65
CA ASP A 71 -29.11 -1.64 6.94
C ASP A 71 -29.80 -0.29 6.73
N VAL A 72 -30.91 -0.29 6.00
CA VAL A 72 -31.73 0.90 5.73
C VAL A 72 -33.16 0.62 6.14
N LYS A 73 -33.71 1.48 7.01
CA LYS A 73 -35.14 1.50 7.32
C LYS A 73 -35.86 2.26 6.22
N ILE A 74 -36.92 1.68 5.66
CA ILE A 74 -37.72 2.30 4.60
C ILE A 74 -39.17 2.51 5.04
N ASP A 75 -39.89 3.42 4.40
CA ASP A 75 -41.35 3.51 4.54
C ASP A 75 -41.99 4.09 3.28
N VAL A 76 -43.29 3.84 3.10
CA VAL A 76 -44.10 4.46 2.05
C VAL A 76 -45.26 5.16 2.72
N LEU A 77 -45.28 6.48 2.62
CA LEU A 77 -46.29 7.32 3.23
C LEU A 77 -47.26 7.82 2.16
N ASP A 78 -48.54 7.84 2.50
CA ASP A 78 -49.59 8.45 1.68
C ASP A 78 -49.57 9.98 1.81
N GLN A 79 -50.55 10.62 1.17
CA GLN A 79 -50.72 12.08 1.19
C GLN A 79 -51.00 12.67 2.59
N ASN A 80 -51.41 11.86 3.56
CA ASN A 80 -51.63 12.25 4.95
C ASN A 80 -50.39 12.01 5.83
N ASN A 81 -49.27 11.58 5.24
CA ASN A 81 -48.08 11.06 5.93
C ASN A 81 -48.35 9.83 6.79
N GLU A 82 -49.40 9.07 6.50
CA GLU A 82 -49.67 7.78 7.12
C GLU A 82 -49.09 6.66 6.26
N ARG A 83 -48.77 5.52 6.86
CA ARG A 83 -48.21 4.39 6.11
C ARG A 83 -49.24 3.88 5.08
N ALA A 84 -48.84 3.84 3.82
CA ALA A 84 -49.67 3.35 2.73
C ALA A 84 -49.96 1.86 2.89
N SER A 85 -51.24 1.50 2.96
CA SER A 85 -51.70 0.11 3.05
C SER A 85 -51.96 -0.53 1.68
N ASP A 86 -52.05 0.29 0.64
CA ASP A 86 -52.30 -0.10 -0.75
C ASP A 86 -51.01 -0.28 -1.57
N VAL A 87 -49.83 -0.06 -0.98
CA VAL A 87 -48.52 -0.24 -1.62
C VAL A 87 -47.77 -1.42 -0.98
N GLY A 88 -47.37 -2.39 -1.80
CA GLY A 88 -46.47 -3.48 -1.40
C GLY A 88 -45.02 -3.18 -1.81
N ILE A 89 -44.05 -3.64 -1.01
CA ILE A 89 -42.60 -3.48 -1.28
C ILE A 89 -41.94 -4.85 -1.33
N PHE A 90 -41.19 -5.12 -2.39
CA PHE A 90 -40.61 -6.43 -2.67
C PHE A 90 -39.15 -6.34 -3.12
N TYR A 91 -38.37 -7.39 -2.84
CA TYR A 91 -37.01 -7.56 -3.35
C TYR A 91 -36.95 -8.10 -4.77
N ASP A 92 -38.08 -8.61 -5.29
CA ASP A 92 -38.16 -9.17 -6.63
C ASP A 92 -39.36 -8.63 -7.40
N ALA A 93 -39.25 -8.68 -8.73
CA ALA A 93 -40.29 -8.26 -9.65
C ALA A 93 -41.53 -9.18 -9.65
N TRP A 94 -41.40 -10.37 -9.06
CA TRP A 94 -42.47 -11.38 -8.98
C TRP A 94 -43.38 -11.19 -7.77
N PHE A 95 -43.07 -10.20 -6.92
CA PHE A 95 -43.75 -9.95 -5.66
C PHE A 95 -43.76 -11.16 -4.72
N SER A 96 -42.74 -12.04 -4.84
CA SER A 96 -42.64 -13.28 -4.09
C SER A 96 -41.87 -13.13 -2.79
N LYS A 97 -40.94 -12.16 -2.74
CA LYS A 97 -40.13 -11.81 -1.57
C LYS A 97 -40.50 -10.43 -1.03
N PRO A 98 -41.56 -10.32 -0.20
CA PRO A 98 -41.93 -9.05 0.42
C PRO A 98 -40.83 -8.57 1.38
N VAL A 99 -40.61 -7.26 1.44
CA VAL A 99 -39.72 -6.65 2.43
C VAL A 99 -40.38 -6.70 3.80
N SER A 100 -40.04 -7.70 4.59
CA SER A 100 -40.50 -7.85 5.97
C SER A 100 -39.88 -6.77 6.87
N ASN A 101 -40.67 -6.25 7.82
CA ASN A 101 -40.24 -5.28 8.84
C ASN A 101 -39.70 -3.94 8.31
N LEU A 102 -39.94 -3.62 7.04
CA LEU A 102 -39.52 -2.35 6.42
C LEU A 102 -38.03 -2.04 6.59
N ARG A 103 -37.20 -3.09 6.55
CA ARG A 103 -35.75 -3.00 6.57
C ARG A 103 -35.18 -3.72 5.37
N ILE A 104 -34.21 -3.06 4.75
CA ILE A 104 -33.42 -3.61 3.65
C ILE A 104 -31.95 -3.54 4.01
N GLN A 105 -31.15 -4.41 3.41
CA GLN A 105 -29.69 -4.33 3.48
C GLN A 105 -29.16 -4.06 2.07
N THR A 106 -28.23 -3.12 1.94
CA THR A 106 -27.57 -2.86 0.66
C THR A 106 -26.57 -3.97 0.30
N ASP A 107 -26.29 -4.14 -0.99
CA ASP A 107 -25.36 -5.12 -1.51
C ASP A 107 -23.89 -4.66 -1.40
N SER A 108 -22.98 -5.39 -2.04
CA SER A 108 -21.55 -5.07 -2.11
C SER A 108 -21.25 -3.74 -2.81
N ASN A 109 -22.19 -3.20 -3.58
CA ASN A 109 -22.08 -1.90 -4.24
C ASN A 109 -22.77 -0.79 -3.43
N GLY A 110 -23.18 -1.08 -2.19
CA GLY A 110 -23.92 -0.13 -1.38
C GLY A 110 -25.28 0.21 -1.98
N SER A 111 -25.91 -0.71 -2.70
CA SER A 111 -27.22 -0.48 -3.33
C SER A 111 -28.23 -1.58 -3.04
N ALA A 112 -29.52 -1.25 -3.04
CA ALA A 112 -30.62 -2.20 -2.93
C ALA A 112 -31.73 -1.80 -3.90
N THR A 113 -32.14 -2.73 -4.76
CA THR A 113 -33.24 -2.54 -5.72
C THR A 113 -34.55 -3.05 -5.14
N LEU A 114 -35.60 -2.24 -5.23
CA LEU A 114 -36.92 -2.51 -4.68
C LEU A 114 -38.02 -2.32 -5.73
N PHE A 115 -39.01 -3.21 -5.67
CA PHE A 115 -40.18 -3.20 -6.52
C PHE A 115 -41.40 -2.81 -5.69
N LEU A 116 -42.07 -1.72 -6.08
CA LEU A 116 -43.25 -1.20 -5.40
C LEU A 116 -44.48 -1.35 -6.28
N ASN A 117 -45.40 -2.23 -5.92
CA ASN A 117 -46.71 -2.31 -6.58
C ASN A 117 -47.77 -1.53 -5.78
N CYS A 118 -48.85 -1.13 -6.45
CA CYS A 118 -49.94 -0.40 -5.81
C CYS A 118 -51.28 -0.96 -6.25
N ASN A 119 -52.23 -1.10 -5.32
CA ASN A 119 -53.60 -1.56 -5.56
C ASN A 119 -54.65 -0.44 -5.39
N ALA A 120 -54.24 0.83 -5.44
CA ALA A 120 -55.14 1.96 -5.29
C ALA A 120 -56.17 2.03 -6.44
N GLN A 121 -57.40 2.44 -6.13
CA GLN A 121 -58.47 2.57 -7.14
C GLN A 121 -58.27 3.74 -8.14
N GLY A 122 -57.13 4.43 -8.13
CA GLY A 122 -56.85 5.54 -9.01
C GLY A 122 -55.40 5.99 -8.93
N ALA A 123 -55.05 6.99 -9.75
CA ALA A 123 -53.71 7.58 -9.73
C ALA A 123 -53.45 8.24 -8.37
N ARG A 124 -52.28 7.97 -7.78
CA ARG A 124 -51.90 8.46 -6.45
C ARG A 124 -50.41 8.73 -6.38
N ARG A 125 -50.02 9.68 -5.51
CA ARG A 125 -48.63 9.95 -5.17
C ARG A 125 -48.36 9.51 -3.74
N TYR A 126 -47.20 8.94 -3.52
CA TYR A 126 -46.69 8.49 -2.24
C TYR A 126 -45.32 9.11 -1.99
N ARG A 127 -44.94 9.23 -0.72
CA ARG A 127 -43.59 9.59 -0.31
C ARG A 127 -42.88 8.34 0.17
N PHE A 128 -41.86 7.90 -0.54
CA PHE A 128 -40.94 6.87 -0.09
C PHE A 128 -39.84 7.49 0.76
N THR A 129 -39.54 6.90 1.91
CA THR A 129 -38.47 7.35 2.80
C THR A 129 -37.44 6.25 2.99
N ALA A 130 -36.17 6.65 3.15
CA ALA A 130 -35.06 5.77 3.45
C ALA A 130 -34.16 6.41 4.52
N THR A 131 -33.88 5.66 5.58
CA THR A 131 -33.05 6.09 6.70
C THR A 131 -32.00 4.99 6.97
N PRO A 132 -30.71 5.23 6.70
CA PRO A 132 -29.65 4.32 7.11
C PRO A 132 -29.69 4.08 8.63
N VAL A 133 -29.48 2.85 9.07
CA VAL A 133 -29.35 2.52 10.50
C VAL A 133 -27.91 2.82 10.91
N TRP A 134 -27.60 4.10 11.11
CA TRP A 134 -26.26 4.60 11.44
C TRP A 134 -26.33 5.76 12.46
N PRO A 135 -25.35 5.94 13.36
CA PRO A 135 -25.40 6.96 14.43
C PRO A 135 -25.63 8.41 14.00
N SER A 136 -25.34 8.76 12.73
CA SER A 136 -25.45 10.11 12.16
C SER A 136 -26.25 10.18 10.85
N ALA A 137 -27.14 9.21 10.62
CA ALA A 137 -27.90 9.11 9.38
C ALA A 137 -29.06 10.12 9.26
N GLU A 138 -29.18 10.77 8.11
CA GLU A 138 -30.37 11.54 7.73
C GLU A 138 -31.41 10.67 7.00
N THR A 139 -32.69 11.02 7.17
CA THR A 139 -33.78 10.41 6.40
C THR A 139 -33.95 11.17 5.10
N ILE A 140 -33.93 10.45 3.98
CA ILE A 140 -34.14 11.02 2.66
C ILE A 140 -35.50 10.54 2.15
N SER A 141 -36.15 11.36 1.34
CA SER A 141 -37.45 11.04 0.77
C SER A 141 -37.53 11.33 -0.72
N GLN A 142 -38.22 10.46 -1.45
CA GLN A 142 -38.52 10.61 -2.87
C GLN A 142 -40.04 10.48 -3.09
N LEU A 143 -40.61 11.32 -3.95
CA LEU A 143 -42.00 11.16 -4.39
C LEU A 143 -42.08 10.08 -5.46
N ILE A 144 -43.08 9.21 -5.33
CA ILE A 144 -43.41 8.16 -6.29
C ILE A 144 -44.87 8.34 -6.72
N HIS A 145 -45.13 8.23 -8.01
CA HIS A 145 -46.43 8.32 -8.63
C HIS A 145 -46.88 6.96 -9.16
N PHE A 146 -48.16 6.65 -8.99
CA PHE A 146 -48.83 5.56 -9.69
C PHE A 146 -49.94 6.13 -10.57
N SER A 147 -50.05 5.61 -11.80
CA SER A 147 -51.09 5.97 -12.75
C SER A 147 -52.37 5.15 -12.52
N ARG A 148 -53.49 5.65 -13.06
CA ARG A 148 -54.79 4.98 -12.95
C ARG A 148 -54.75 3.59 -13.62
N PRO A 149 -55.41 2.57 -13.05
CA PRO A 149 -55.63 1.30 -13.73
C PRO A 149 -56.27 1.52 -15.10
N VAL A 150 -55.64 1.03 -16.16
CA VAL A 150 -56.25 0.94 -17.49
C VAL A 150 -56.65 -0.51 -17.68
N THR A 151 -57.90 -0.76 -18.08
CA THR A 151 -58.34 -2.11 -18.43
C THR A 151 -57.61 -2.54 -19.71
N PHE A 152 -56.54 -3.33 -19.57
CA PHE A 152 -55.80 -3.82 -20.72
C PHE A 152 -56.60 -4.92 -21.43
N VAL A 153 -56.80 -4.71 -22.73
CA VAL A 153 -57.08 -5.81 -23.66
C VAL A 153 -55.75 -6.51 -23.89
N LEU A 154 -55.61 -7.77 -23.47
CA LEU A 154 -54.42 -8.60 -23.71
C LEU A 154 -54.10 -8.59 -25.22
N PRO A 155 -52.98 -8.01 -25.66
CA PRO A 155 -52.64 -8.01 -27.08
C PRO A 155 -52.26 -9.43 -27.48
N ARG A 156 -52.98 -10.00 -28.46
CA ARG A 156 -52.61 -11.25 -29.13
C ARG A 156 -51.63 -10.91 -30.25
N GLY A 157 -50.34 -10.79 -29.95
CA GLY A 157 -49.29 -10.45 -30.92
C GLY A 157 -47.99 -11.22 -30.68
N THR A 158 -47.15 -11.31 -31.71
CA THR A 158 -45.81 -11.90 -31.60
C THR A 158 -44.84 -10.90 -30.97
N LEU A 159 -44.08 -11.33 -29.95
CA LEU A 159 -43.05 -10.50 -29.32
C LEU A 159 -41.82 -10.42 -30.24
N SER A 160 -41.39 -9.22 -30.59
CA SER A 160 -40.18 -8.96 -31.36
C SER A 160 -39.07 -8.39 -30.47
N LEU A 161 -37.85 -8.85 -30.71
CA LEU A 161 -36.64 -8.44 -29.99
C LEU A 161 -35.69 -7.76 -30.98
N ASN A 162 -35.31 -6.51 -30.70
CA ASN A 162 -34.35 -5.78 -31.50
C ASN A 162 -33.24 -5.21 -30.61
N PRO A 163 -31.95 -5.42 -30.92
CA PRO A 163 -30.88 -4.74 -30.20
C PRO A 163 -30.96 -3.24 -30.50
N THR A 164 -30.87 -2.39 -29.46
CA THR A 164 -31.02 -0.92 -29.62
C THR A 164 -29.96 -0.33 -30.56
N ASN A 165 -28.79 -0.96 -30.66
CA ASN A 165 -27.67 -0.52 -31.50
C ASN A 165 -27.49 -1.37 -32.78
N GLY A 166 -28.44 -2.24 -33.12
CA GLY A 166 -28.39 -3.09 -34.34
C GLY A 166 -27.39 -4.26 -34.29
N ASN A 167 -26.45 -4.25 -33.34
CA ASN A 167 -25.41 -5.26 -33.19
C ASN A 167 -25.90 -6.53 -32.46
N ARG A 168 -25.36 -7.68 -32.87
CA ARG A 168 -25.75 -9.02 -32.39
C ARG A 168 -24.60 -9.79 -31.73
N ASN A 169 -23.45 -9.17 -31.56
CA ASN A 169 -22.29 -9.79 -30.92
C ASN A 169 -22.38 -9.59 -29.41
N ILE A 170 -21.92 -10.56 -28.62
CA ILE A 170 -21.80 -10.45 -27.17
C ILE A 170 -20.44 -11.00 -26.75
N ALA A 171 -19.87 -10.45 -25.68
CA ALA A 171 -18.59 -10.91 -25.15
C ALA A 171 -18.67 -11.14 -23.65
N CYS A 172 -18.09 -12.24 -23.18
CA CYS A 172 -17.99 -12.58 -21.77
C CYS A 172 -16.63 -13.21 -21.41
N MET A 173 -16.27 -13.10 -20.14
CA MET A 173 -15.13 -13.76 -19.50
C MET A 173 -15.50 -14.07 -18.05
N ASP A 174 -15.54 -15.35 -17.66
CA ASP A 174 -16.00 -15.78 -16.33
C ASP A 174 -17.35 -15.13 -15.94
N SER A 175 -17.38 -14.37 -14.84
CA SER A 175 -18.56 -13.64 -14.35
C SER A 175 -18.75 -12.25 -14.98
N LEU A 176 -17.92 -11.87 -15.95
CA LEU A 176 -17.99 -10.59 -16.66
C LEU A 176 -18.66 -10.77 -18.01
N THR A 177 -19.61 -9.91 -18.33
CA THR A 177 -20.27 -9.90 -19.65
C THR A 177 -20.63 -8.49 -20.07
N THR A 178 -20.64 -8.26 -21.38
CA THR A 178 -21.15 -7.01 -21.97
C THR A 178 -22.69 -7.02 -21.88
N PRO A 179 -23.33 -6.08 -21.16
CA PRO A 179 -24.79 -6.01 -21.15
C PRO A 179 -25.34 -5.73 -22.55
N LEU A 180 -26.39 -6.45 -22.93
CA LEU A 180 -27.13 -6.25 -24.16
C LEU A 180 -28.42 -5.49 -23.86
N GLN A 181 -28.56 -4.30 -24.42
CA GLN A 181 -29.83 -3.56 -24.38
C GLN A 181 -30.72 -3.99 -25.55
N VAL A 182 -31.89 -4.54 -25.22
CA VAL A 182 -32.86 -5.10 -26.14
C VAL A 182 -34.14 -4.28 -26.07
N ARG A 183 -34.63 -3.82 -27.21
CA ARG A 183 -35.98 -3.28 -27.35
C ARG A 183 -36.97 -4.42 -27.58
N VAL A 184 -37.93 -4.54 -26.68
CA VAL A 184 -39.07 -5.46 -26.72
C VAL A 184 -40.32 -4.74 -27.24
N ALA A 185 -40.98 -5.34 -28.24
CA ALA A 185 -42.20 -4.79 -28.82
C ALA A 185 -43.20 -5.89 -29.22
N LEU A 186 -44.49 -5.56 -29.18
CA LEU A 186 -45.58 -6.37 -29.74
C LEU A 186 -46.02 -5.73 -31.05
N GLN A 187 -45.78 -6.37 -32.21
CA GLN A 187 -46.17 -5.84 -33.54
C GLN A 187 -46.02 -4.30 -33.66
N ASP A 188 -44.82 -3.80 -33.34
CA ASP A 188 -44.43 -2.38 -33.39
C ASP A 188 -44.95 -1.46 -32.27
N ILE A 189 -45.53 -2.02 -31.21
CA ILE A 189 -45.95 -1.29 -30.00
C ILE A 189 -44.98 -1.61 -28.86
N PRO A 190 -44.38 -0.62 -28.17
CA PRO A 190 -43.53 -0.86 -27.01
C PRO A 190 -44.29 -1.62 -25.92
N VAL A 191 -43.68 -2.69 -25.40
CA VAL A 191 -44.17 -3.34 -24.19
C VAL A 191 -43.62 -2.56 -23.01
N VAL A 192 -44.50 -1.96 -22.20
CA VAL A 192 -44.10 -1.18 -21.03
C VAL A 192 -44.53 -1.91 -19.77
N GLY A 193 -43.58 -2.43 -19.01
CA GLY A 193 -43.84 -2.85 -17.64
C GLY A 193 -44.15 -4.33 -17.39
N ASP A 194 -43.92 -5.22 -18.34
CA ASP A 194 -44.10 -6.66 -18.15
C ASP A 194 -42.81 -7.35 -17.71
N ALA A 195 -42.96 -8.47 -16.99
CA ALA A 195 -41.85 -9.20 -16.44
C ALA A 195 -41.43 -10.36 -17.37
N PHE A 196 -40.14 -10.39 -17.70
CA PHE A 196 -39.55 -11.35 -18.64
C PHE A 196 -38.69 -12.40 -17.94
N VAL A 197 -38.67 -13.60 -18.50
CA VAL A 197 -37.62 -14.60 -18.25
C VAL A 197 -36.83 -14.82 -19.52
N GLY A 198 -35.54 -15.11 -19.35
CA GLY A 198 -34.60 -15.25 -20.44
C GLY A 198 -33.96 -16.63 -20.43
N SER A 199 -33.74 -17.17 -21.62
CA SER A 199 -32.86 -18.33 -21.81
C SER A 199 -31.97 -18.10 -23.02
N LEU A 200 -30.80 -18.73 -22.99
CA LEU A 200 -29.87 -18.75 -24.11
C LEU A 200 -29.82 -20.18 -24.65
N ILE A 201 -30.07 -20.31 -25.95
CA ILE A 201 -30.02 -21.61 -26.64
C ILE A 201 -29.04 -21.60 -27.80
N ASP A 202 -28.46 -22.75 -28.12
CA ASP A 202 -27.58 -22.92 -29.27
C ASP A 202 -28.39 -23.16 -30.56
N VAL A 203 -27.68 -23.45 -31.65
CA VAL A 203 -28.30 -23.78 -32.95
C VAL A 203 -29.11 -25.08 -32.96
N TYR A 204 -29.00 -25.90 -31.91
CA TYR A 204 -29.71 -27.16 -31.72
C TYR A 204 -30.81 -27.07 -30.63
N GLU A 205 -31.16 -25.86 -30.20
CA GLU A 205 -32.11 -25.56 -29.11
C GLU A 205 -31.71 -26.12 -27.73
N SER A 206 -30.43 -26.45 -27.52
CA SER A 206 -29.89 -26.86 -26.21
C SER A 206 -29.46 -25.63 -25.39
N PRO A 207 -29.46 -25.71 -24.04
CA PRO A 207 -28.98 -24.62 -23.19
C PRO A 207 -27.54 -24.23 -23.54
N ALA A 208 -27.32 -22.96 -23.87
CA ALA A 208 -26.03 -22.44 -24.34
C ALA A 208 -25.40 -21.41 -23.40
N GLY A 209 -26.03 -21.15 -22.26
CA GLY A 209 -25.58 -20.17 -21.30
C GLY A 209 -26.70 -19.68 -20.39
N GLU A 210 -26.36 -18.68 -19.59
CA GLU A 210 -27.27 -18.06 -18.63
C GLU A 210 -27.69 -16.67 -19.08
N VAL A 211 -28.90 -16.28 -18.68
CA VAL A 211 -29.44 -14.94 -18.93
C VAL A 211 -29.86 -14.36 -17.61
N LEU A 212 -29.19 -13.27 -17.22
CA LEU A 212 -29.51 -12.48 -16.05
C LEU A 212 -30.08 -11.14 -16.48
N PHE A 213 -31.07 -10.66 -15.74
CA PHE A 213 -31.61 -9.33 -15.93
C PHE A 213 -31.12 -8.45 -14.79
N ASP A 214 -30.64 -7.26 -15.11
CA ASP A 214 -30.47 -6.23 -14.08
C ASP A 214 -31.84 -5.88 -13.50
N ILE A 215 -32.82 -5.72 -14.39
CA ILE A 215 -34.23 -5.50 -14.08
C ILE A 215 -35.02 -6.31 -15.11
N PRO A 216 -35.90 -7.25 -14.71
CA PRO A 216 -36.62 -8.10 -15.66
C PRO A 216 -37.83 -7.41 -16.30
N ILE A 217 -37.89 -6.07 -16.26
CA ILE A 217 -39.02 -5.25 -16.71
C ILE A 217 -38.51 -4.20 -17.69
N SER A 218 -39.22 -4.01 -18.80
CA SER A 218 -38.90 -2.98 -19.80
C SER A 218 -39.27 -1.56 -19.35
N ASP A 219 -38.54 -0.57 -19.84
CA ASP A 219 -38.81 0.86 -19.61
C ASP A 219 -39.97 1.42 -20.47
N GLU A 220 -40.22 2.73 -20.40
CA GLU A 220 -41.28 3.41 -21.19
C GLU A 220 -41.07 3.34 -22.71
N LYS A 221 -39.84 3.05 -23.17
CA LYS A 221 -39.47 2.85 -24.58
C LYS A 221 -39.49 1.37 -24.98
N GLY A 222 -39.82 0.48 -24.05
CA GLY A 222 -39.74 -0.96 -24.24
C GLY A 222 -38.30 -1.47 -24.23
N GLU A 223 -37.36 -0.79 -23.60
CA GLU A 223 -35.95 -1.21 -23.53
C GLU A 223 -35.68 -2.02 -22.26
N LEU A 224 -34.93 -3.12 -22.42
CA LEU A 224 -34.59 -4.08 -21.38
C LEU A 224 -33.07 -4.35 -21.43
N VAL A 225 -32.40 -4.27 -20.29
CA VAL A 225 -30.96 -4.60 -20.21
C VAL A 225 -30.80 -6.05 -19.77
N VAL A 226 -30.10 -6.83 -20.58
CA VAL A 226 -29.92 -8.27 -20.42
C VAL A 226 -28.43 -8.59 -20.34
N LYS A 227 -28.00 -9.27 -19.29
CA LYS A 227 -26.65 -9.82 -19.14
C LYS A 227 -26.65 -11.28 -19.58
N ILE A 228 -25.83 -11.61 -20.57
CA ILE A 228 -25.83 -12.94 -21.18
C ILE A 228 -24.47 -13.60 -20.92
N PHE A 229 -24.46 -14.83 -20.43
CA PHE A 229 -23.26 -15.60 -20.11
C PHE A 229 -23.25 -16.89 -20.93
N PRO A 230 -22.81 -16.83 -22.20
CA PRO A 230 -22.64 -18.03 -23.02
C PRO A 230 -21.58 -18.96 -22.43
N TYR A 231 -21.81 -20.28 -22.57
CA TYR A 231 -20.83 -21.29 -22.15
C TYR A 231 -19.73 -21.49 -23.20
N ASP A 232 -20.06 -21.36 -24.49
CA ASP A 232 -19.14 -21.59 -25.60
C ASP A 232 -19.17 -20.45 -26.63
N TYR A 233 -18.08 -20.34 -27.38
CA TYR A 233 -17.97 -19.45 -28.54
C TYR A 233 -18.91 -19.90 -29.66
N GLY A 234 -19.56 -18.94 -30.34
CA GLY A 234 -20.30 -19.20 -31.58
C GLY A 234 -21.72 -18.64 -31.61
N ARG A 235 -22.57 -19.20 -32.47
CA ARG A 235 -23.94 -18.71 -32.69
C ARG A 235 -24.88 -19.21 -31.60
N CYS A 236 -25.64 -18.29 -31.02
CA CYS A 236 -26.68 -18.60 -30.04
C CYS A 236 -27.94 -17.76 -30.29
N THR A 237 -29.02 -18.03 -29.58
CA THR A 237 -30.27 -17.28 -29.65
C THR A 237 -30.74 -16.94 -28.25
N LEU A 238 -30.92 -15.65 -27.98
CA LEU A 238 -31.62 -15.18 -26.79
C LEU A 238 -33.12 -15.40 -27.00
N VAL A 239 -33.76 -16.08 -26.05
CA VAL A 239 -35.21 -16.22 -26.00
C VAL A 239 -35.71 -15.47 -24.78
N LEU A 240 -36.60 -14.50 -25.00
CA LEU A 240 -37.31 -13.80 -23.92
C LEU A 240 -38.77 -14.23 -23.92
N LYS A 241 -39.26 -14.67 -22.77
CA LYS A 241 -40.65 -15.03 -22.54
C LYS A 241 -41.29 -14.04 -21.59
N ASP A 242 -42.36 -13.41 -22.05
CA ASP A 242 -43.24 -12.61 -21.19
C ASP A 242 -44.05 -13.56 -20.31
N LEU A 243 -43.93 -13.43 -18.98
CA LEU A 243 -44.63 -14.30 -18.05
C LEU A 243 -46.12 -14.00 -17.91
N VAL A 244 -46.58 -12.82 -18.31
CA VAL A 244 -47.99 -12.42 -18.22
C VAL A 244 -48.77 -12.99 -19.40
N THR A 245 -48.23 -12.84 -20.61
CA THR A 245 -48.91 -13.26 -21.85
C THR A 245 -48.49 -14.64 -22.32
N GLY A 246 -47.32 -15.12 -21.91
CA GLY A 246 -46.70 -16.34 -22.42
C GLY A 246 -46.05 -16.16 -23.81
N ASN A 247 -46.07 -14.95 -24.37
CA ASN A 247 -45.46 -14.67 -25.67
C ASN A 247 -43.94 -14.80 -25.60
N GLU A 248 -43.35 -15.28 -26.68
CA GLU A 248 -41.91 -15.49 -26.79
C GLU A 248 -41.33 -14.69 -27.95
N GLY A 249 -40.20 -14.04 -27.68
CA GLY A 249 -39.40 -13.30 -28.64
C GLY A 249 -38.02 -13.95 -28.76
N ARG A 250 -37.47 -13.98 -29.97
CA ARG A 250 -36.17 -14.59 -30.25
C ARG A 250 -35.23 -13.59 -30.91
N LEU A 251 -33.97 -13.54 -30.45
CA LEU A 251 -32.92 -12.70 -30.98
C LEU A 251 -31.66 -13.53 -31.25
N PRO A 252 -31.28 -13.76 -32.52
CA PRO A 252 -30.02 -14.44 -32.83
C PRO A 252 -28.81 -13.57 -32.48
N LEU A 253 -27.80 -14.20 -31.87
CA LEU A 253 -26.58 -13.58 -31.36
C LEU A 253 -25.34 -14.38 -31.78
N VAL A 254 -24.17 -13.75 -31.66
CA VAL A 254 -22.85 -14.38 -31.80
C VAL A 254 -22.05 -14.10 -30.53
N ALA A 255 -21.66 -15.16 -29.84
CA ALA A 255 -20.95 -15.11 -28.57
C ALA A 255 -19.43 -15.24 -28.76
N THR A 256 -18.69 -14.33 -28.14
CA THR A 256 -17.25 -14.39 -27.92
C THR A 256 -16.98 -14.70 -26.45
N VAL A 257 -16.49 -15.91 -26.16
CA VAL A 257 -16.22 -16.37 -24.79
C VAL A 257 -14.71 -16.42 -24.57
N PHE A 258 -14.19 -15.55 -23.71
CA PHE A 258 -12.78 -15.49 -23.39
C PHE A 258 -12.43 -16.49 -22.28
N LYS A 259 -11.38 -17.27 -22.51
CA LYS A 259 -10.72 -18.08 -21.49
C LYS A 259 -9.73 -17.26 -20.67
N SER A 260 -9.00 -16.36 -21.32
CA SER A 260 -8.05 -15.46 -20.65
C SER A 260 -7.79 -14.21 -21.47
N ILE A 261 -7.64 -13.08 -20.78
CA ILE A 261 -7.16 -11.82 -21.34
C ILE A 261 -5.97 -11.37 -20.49
N VAL A 262 -4.81 -11.20 -21.12
CA VAL A 262 -3.56 -10.84 -20.44
C VAL A 262 -3.00 -9.58 -21.06
N ILE A 263 -2.74 -8.57 -20.24
CA ILE A 263 -2.06 -7.35 -20.63
C ILE A 263 -0.59 -7.47 -20.23
N THR A 264 0.31 -7.12 -21.14
CA THR A 264 1.77 -7.04 -20.92
C THR A 264 2.28 -5.65 -21.30
N SER A 265 3.29 -5.16 -20.60
CA SER A 265 3.95 -3.88 -20.89
C SER A 265 5.41 -4.05 -21.27
N ASP A 266 5.90 -3.16 -22.13
CA ASP A 266 7.31 -3.01 -22.50
C ASP A 266 7.70 -1.51 -22.41
N PRO A 267 8.56 -1.11 -21.46
CA PRO A 267 9.15 -1.99 -20.45
C PRO A 267 8.10 -2.49 -19.44
N GLU A 268 8.37 -3.66 -18.84
CA GLU A 268 7.54 -4.20 -17.74
C GLU A 268 7.53 -3.24 -16.53
N ILE A 269 8.67 -2.58 -16.31
CA ILE A 269 8.90 -1.61 -15.24
C ILE A 269 9.61 -0.39 -15.81
N VAL A 270 9.11 0.81 -15.53
CA VAL A 270 9.72 2.06 -16.01
C VAL A 270 10.81 2.52 -15.04
N THR A 271 12.07 2.34 -15.41
CA THR A 271 13.25 2.69 -14.59
C THR A 271 13.89 4.03 -14.93
N ALA A 272 13.52 4.61 -16.08
CA ALA A 272 14.04 5.88 -16.60
C ALA A 272 12.99 6.52 -17.51
N PRO A 273 13.12 7.81 -17.87
CA PRO A 273 12.19 8.44 -18.81
C PRO A 273 12.03 7.61 -20.09
N CYS A 274 10.78 7.35 -20.50
CA CYS A 274 10.44 6.62 -21.72
C CYS A 274 9.96 7.63 -22.77
N PRO A 275 10.86 8.17 -23.63
CA PRO A 275 10.50 9.19 -24.61
C PRO A 275 9.52 8.67 -25.66
N ASP A 276 9.50 7.36 -25.89
CA ASP A 276 8.59 6.70 -26.83
C ASP A 276 7.31 6.18 -26.15
N GLY A 277 7.15 6.41 -24.85
CA GLY A 277 6.06 5.85 -24.04
C GLY A 277 6.28 4.39 -23.64
N VAL A 278 5.33 3.84 -22.88
CA VAL A 278 5.27 2.41 -22.55
C VAL A 278 4.38 1.72 -23.56
N LYS A 279 4.86 0.63 -24.15
CA LYS A 279 4.09 -0.18 -25.08
C LYS A 279 3.29 -1.23 -24.32
N LEU A 280 1.97 -1.17 -24.44
CA LEU A 280 1.03 -2.13 -23.91
C LEU A 280 0.61 -3.08 -25.03
N SER A 281 0.52 -4.37 -24.72
CA SER A 281 0.00 -5.40 -25.63
C SER A 281 -1.01 -6.26 -24.88
N VAL A 282 -2.07 -6.68 -25.56
CA VAL A 282 -3.03 -7.65 -25.01
C VAL A 282 -2.98 -8.97 -25.77
N SER A 283 -2.97 -10.07 -25.03
CA SER A 283 -3.13 -11.43 -25.54
C SER A 283 -4.48 -11.98 -25.07
N MET A 284 -5.23 -12.58 -25.98
CA MET A 284 -6.57 -13.12 -25.72
C MET A 284 -6.63 -14.57 -26.16
N THR A 285 -7.28 -15.40 -25.36
CA THR A 285 -7.54 -16.81 -25.67
C THR A 285 -9.02 -17.07 -25.51
N LEU A 286 -9.62 -17.76 -26.48
CA LEU A 286 -11.05 -18.10 -26.48
C LEU A 286 -11.28 -19.49 -25.89
N TRP A 287 -12.47 -19.72 -25.34
CA TRP A 287 -12.92 -21.07 -25.00
C TRP A 287 -13.25 -21.85 -26.28
N GLY A 288 -12.73 -23.07 -26.40
CA GLY A 288 -12.97 -23.97 -27.55
C GLY A 288 -12.00 -23.81 -28.74
N GLU A 289 -11.15 -22.77 -28.76
CA GLU A 289 -10.12 -22.59 -29.79
C GLU A 289 -8.78 -22.15 -29.17
N GLU A 290 -7.70 -22.90 -29.43
CA GLU A 290 -6.41 -22.67 -28.76
C GLU A 290 -5.67 -21.40 -29.24
N THR A 291 -6.02 -20.82 -30.40
CA THR A 291 -5.16 -19.79 -31.03
C THR A 291 -5.85 -18.67 -31.82
N GLN A 292 -7.18 -18.54 -31.85
CA GLN A 292 -7.80 -17.45 -32.61
C GLN A 292 -8.08 -16.21 -31.75
N GLN A 293 -7.62 -15.05 -32.24
CA GLN A 293 -8.04 -13.76 -31.74
C GLN A 293 -9.46 -13.46 -32.25
N PRO A 294 -10.37 -12.96 -31.41
CA PRO A 294 -11.75 -12.73 -31.81
C PRO A 294 -11.89 -11.54 -32.75
N ASP A 295 -12.77 -11.71 -33.73
CA ASP A 295 -13.16 -10.65 -34.66
C ASP A 295 -14.23 -9.76 -34.05
N SER A 296 -14.25 -8.49 -34.47
CA SER A 296 -15.35 -7.55 -34.19
C SER A 296 -15.59 -7.25 -32.71
N ILE A 297 -14.57 -7.39 -31.86
CA ILE A 297 -14.59 -6.82 -30.50
C ILE A 297 -14.05 -5.39 -30.57
N THR A 298 -14.51 -4.53 -29.67
CA THR A 298 -13.96 -3.19 -29.52
C THR A 298 -13.15 -3.11 -28.23
N LEU A 299 -11.97 -2.53 -28.33
CA LEU A 299 -11.04 -2.34 -27.23
C LEU A 299 -10.83 -0.86 -26.99
N GLN A 300 -10.85 -0.43 -25.75
CA GLN A 300 -10.46 0.91 -25.37
C GLN A 300 -9.46 0.87 -24.22
N TRP A 301 -8.29 1.44 -24.46
CA TRP A 301 -7.25 1.62 -23.45
C TRP A 301 -7.50 2.93 -22.71
N ARG A 302 -7.42 2.93 -21.38
CA ARG A 302 -7.51 4.17 -20.59
C ARG A 302 -6.74 4.08 -19.29
N GLY A 303 -6.49 5.23 -18.68
CA GLY A 303 -6.07 5.29 -17.28
C GLY A 303 -7.22 4.84 -16.37
N ALA A 304 -6.94 3.91 -15.48
CA ALA A 304 -7.91 3.43 -14.50
C ALA A 304 -8.17 4.45 -13.36
N ASP A 305 -7.25 5.39 -13.16
CA ASP A 305 -7.34 6.50 -12.20
C ASP A 305 -7.06 7.87 -12.87
N PRO A 306 -7.41 9.00 -12.22
CA PRO A 306 -7.21 10.34 -12.77
C PRO A 306 -5.77 10.71 -13.10
N ALA A 307 -4.79 10.23 -12.32
CA ALA A 307 -3.38 10.49 -12.58
C ALA A 307 -2.93 9.77 -13.86
N SER A 308 -3.45 8.56 -14.10
CA SER A 308 -3.07 7.70 -15.22
C SER A 308 -3.69 8.14 -16.55
N GLN A 309 -4.80 8.88 -16.52
CA GLN A 309 -5.49 9.35 -17.72
C GLN A 309 -4.61 10.17 -18.69
N LYS A 310 -3.63 10.92 -18.18
CA LYS A 310 -2.72 11.72 -19.03
C LYS A 310 -1.86 10.87 -19.99
N TYR A 311 -1.63 9.60 -19.64
CA TYR A 311 -0.86 8.66 -20.48
C TYR A 311 -1.67 8.06 -21.62
N PHE A 312 -3.00 8.27 -21.60
CA PHE A 312 -3.96 7.74 -22.56
C PHE A 312 -4.72 8.82 -23.31
N ALA A 313 -4.17 10.05 -23.37
CA ALA A 313 -4.80 11.17 -24.06
C ALA A 313 -5.05 10.82 -25.54
N GLY A 314 -6.32 10.85 -25.97
CA GLY A 314 -6.70 10.51 -27.35
C GLY A 314 -6.85 9.00 -27.64
N SER A 315 -7.01 8.16 -26.62
CA SER A 315 -7.37 6.75 -26.79
C SER A 315 -8.80 6.61 -27.36
N GLU A 316 -8.89 6.45 -28.68
CA GLU A 316 -10.14 6.12 -29.36
C GLU A 316 -10.44 4.62 -29.26
N PRO A 317 -11.72 4.21 -29.17
CA PRO A 317 -12.11 2.81 -29.25
C PRO A 317 -11.63 2.18 -30.58
N ILE A 318 -10.90 1.07 -30.49
CA ILE A 318 -10.34 0.35 -31.65
C ILE A 318 -11.20 -0.89 -31.91
N VAL A 319 -11.70 -1.04 -33.14
CA VAL A 319 -12.35 -2.27 -33.59
C VAL A 319 -11.28 -3.24 -34.05
N THR A 320 -11.18 -4.41 -33.42
CA THR A 320 -10.19 -5.42 -33.78
C THR A 320 -10.59 -6.14 -35.07
N SER A 321 -9.58 -6.46 -35.89
CA SER A 321 -9.75 -7.29 -37.08
C SER A 321 -8.77 -8.47 -37.03
N HIS A 322 -9.19 -9.65 -37.48
CA HIS A 322 -8.40 -10.90 -37.49
C HIS A 322 -6.97 -10.78 -38.06
N TYR A 323 -6.71 -9.73 -38.84
CA TYR A 323 -5.52 -9.61 -39.68
C TYR A 323 -4.53 -8.54 -39.24
N ASP A 324 -4.84 -7.76 -38.19
CA ASP A 324 -3.97 -6.67 -37.75
C ASP A 324 -3.60 -6.77 -36.24
N PRO A 325 -2.45 -7.37 -35.90
CA PRO A 325 -1.98 -7.47 -34.53
C PRO A 325 -1.66 -6.10 -33.89
N THR A 326 -1.55 -5.02 -34.68
CA THR A 326 -1.33 -3.67 -34.13
C THR A 326 -2.57 -3.13 -33.42
N THR A 327 -3.77 -3.65 -33.74
CA THR A 327 -5.03 -3.26 -33.06
C THR A 327 -5.10 -3.71 -31.59
N PHE A 328 -4.20 -4.59 -31.16
CA PHE A 328 -4.08 -5.09 -29.78
C PHE A 328 -2.94 -4.44 -29.00
N GLN A 329 -2.37 -3.36 -29.53
CA GLN A 329 -1.27 -2.64 -28.92
C GLN A 329 -1.65 -1.18 -28.69
N TYR A 330 -1.15 -0.61 -27.60
CA TYR A 330 -1.26 0.82 -27.32
C TYR A 330 0.06 1.32 -26.77
N THR A 331 0.54 2.43 -27.31
CA THR A 331 1.72 3.10 -26.76
C THR A 331 1.24 4.33 -26.00
N THR A 332 1.60 4.43 -24.72
CA THR A 332 1.24 5.60 -23.91
C THR A 332 1.88 6.87 -24.46
N THR A 333 1.40 8.03 -24.02
CA THR A 333 2.20 9.25 -24.16
C THR A 333 3.54 9.08 -23.41
N PRO A 334 4.58 9.83 -23.80
CA PRO A 334 5.92 9.70 -23.22
C PRO A 334 5.92 9.85 -21.69
N VAL A 335 6.68 9.00 -21.00
CA VAL A 335 6.92 9.14 -19.56
C VAL A 335 8.13 10.04 -19.36
N THR A 336 7.90 11.22 -18.79
CA THR A 336 8.96 12.22 -18.60
C THR A 336 9.70 12.04 -17.28
N LYS A 337 10.86 12.71 -17.14
CA LYS A 337 11.56 12.79 -15.85
C LYS A 337 10.69 13.42 -14.76
N THR A 338 9.90 14.42 -15.10
CA THR A 338 8.96 15.06 -14.16
C THR A 338 7.90 14.09 -13.70
N ASP A 339 7.42 13.21 -14.58
CA ASP A 339 6.45 12.19 -14.21
C ASP A 339 7.04 11.24 -13.17
N LEU A 340 8.24 10.72 -13.41
CA LEU A 340 8.93 9.84 -12.44
C LEU A 340 9.20 10.52 -11.09
N GLN A 341 9.26 11.86 -11.04
CA GLN A 341 9.49 12.65 -9.83
C GLN A 341 8.21 13.16 -9.16
N THR A 342 7.10 13.29 -9.91
CA THR A 342 5.88 13.97 -9.44
C THR A 342 4.65 13.05 -9.43
N TYR A 343 4.77 11.77 -9.79
CA TYR A 343 3.64 10.86 -9.81
C TYR A 343 3.30 10.27 -8.44
N GLU A 344 2.07 10.50 -7.98
CA GLU A 344 1.61 10.16 -6.61
C GLU A 344 1.38 8.67 -6.37
N LEU A 345 1.12 7.87 -7.43
CA LEU A 345 0.75 6.45 -7.29
C LEU A 345 1.89 5.48 -7.63
N GLY A 346 3.05 5.96 -8.08
CA GLY A 346 4.22 5.12 -8.40
C GLY A 346 4.02 4.09 -9.53
N ASN A 347 2.95 4.17 -10.32
CA ASN A 347 2.69 3.27 -11.45
C ASN A 347 1.75 3.91 -12.49
N ILE A 348 1.77 3.46 -13.74
CA ILE A 348 0.67 3.70 -14.69
C ILE A 348 -0.39 2.63 -14.45
N PHE A 349 -1.58 3.03 -13.98
CA PHE A 349 -2.68 2.11 -13.80
C PHE A 349 -3.53 2.06 -15.07
N VAL A 350 -3.47 0.92 -15.75
CA VAL A 350 -4.08 0.66 -17.04
C VAL A 350 -5.42 -0.03 -16.85
N ALA A 351 -6.43 0.44 -17.55
CA ALA A 351 -7.69 -0.25 -17.79
C ALA A 351 -7.84 -0.54 -19.29
N LEU A 352 -8.15 -1.78 -19.62
CA LEU A 352 -8.60 -2.21 -20.93
C LEU A 352 -10.09 -2.51 -20.86
N ASP A 353 -10.88 -1.65 -21.47
CA ASP A 353 -12.31 -1.87 -21.63
C ASP A 353 -12.54 -2.76 -22.86
N VAL A 354 -13.14 -3.91 -22.62
CA VAL A 354 -13.53 -4.88 -23.64
C VAL A 354 -15.02 -4.75 -23.88
N TYR A 355 -15.37 -4.34 -25.09
CA TYR A 355 -16.74 -4.26 -25.54
C TYR A 355 -17.02 -5.45 -26.45
N GLY A 356 -18.05 -6.23 -26.11
CA GLY A 356 -18.61 -7.20 -27.04
C GLY A 356 -19.34 -6.58 -28.23
N ILE A 357 -19.63 -5.27 -28.17
CA ILE A 357 -20.46 -4.54 -29.13
C ILE A 357 -19.88 -3.14 -29.39
N ILE A 358 -19.82 -2.73 -30.67
CA ILE A 358 -19.54 -1.34 -31.05
C ILE A 358 -20.69 -0.44 -30.55
N GLY A 359 -20.39 0.51 -29.66
CA GLY A 359 -21.29 1.62 -29.30
C GLY A 359 -22.30 1.39 -28.17
N THR A 360 -22.30 0.28 -27.45
CA THR A 360 -23.23 0.03 -26.30
C THR A 360 -22.80 0.65 -24.97
N GLY A 361 -21.71 1.41 -24.93
CA GLY A 361 -21.33 2.25 -23.80
C GLY A 361 -20.87 1.53 -22.52
N ILE A 362 -21.18 0.24 -22.33
CA ILE A 362 -20.85 -0.50 -21.09
C ILE A 362 -19.92 -1.68 -21.40
N PRO A 363 -18.60 -1.54 -21.19
CA PRO A 363 -17.62 -2.62 -21.31
C PRO A 363 -17.55 -3.46 -20.02
N PHE A 364 -16.82 -4.58 -20.08
CA PHE A 364 -16.13 -5.08 -18.87
C PHE A 364 -14.66 -4.69 -18.94
N THR A 365 -14.05 -4.44 -17.77
CA THR A 365 -12.70 -3.85 -17.69
C THR A 365 -11.69 -4.84 -17.15
N ILE A 366 -10.54 -4.93 -17.81
CA ILE A 366 -9.34 -5.64 -17.34
C ILE A 366 -8.33 -4.62 -16.84
N TYR A 367 -7.68 -4.89 -15.71
CA TYR A 367 -6.73 -3.97 -15.10
C TYR A 367 -5.30 -4.49 -15.18
N HIS A 368 -4.34 -3.59 -15.35
CA HIS A 368 -2.91 -3.88 -15.33
C HIS A 368 -2.13 -2.69 -14.76
N ARG A 369 -0.96 -2.94 -14.16
CA ARG A 369 -0.13 -1.90 -13.55
C ARG A 369 1.26 -1.94 -14.14
N VAL A 370 1.74 -0.78 -14.60
CA VAL A 370 3.14 -0.60 -15.02
C VAL A 370 3.87 0.19 -13.93
N PRO A 371 4.62 -0.45 -13.03
CA PRO A 371 5.29 0.24 -11.93
C PRO A 371 6.41 1.18 -12.44
N PHE A 372 6.62 2.26 -11.69
CA PHE A 372 7.78 3.13 -11.82
C PHE A 372 8.85 2.67 -10.83
N LEU A 373 10.12 2.61 -11.24
CA LEU A 373 11.25 2.39 -10.36
C LEU A 373 12.28 3.53 -10.51
N PRO A 374 12.84 4.03 -9.39
CA PRO A 374 12.41 3.78 -8.01
C PRO A 374 11.14 4.58 -7.72
N ALA A 375 10.05 3.91 -7.35
CA ALA A 375 8.87 4.53 -6.76
C ALA A 375 9.19 5.00 -5.34
N ILE A 376 9.99 6.05 -5.18
CA ILE A 376 9.96 6.86 -3.96
C ILE A 376 10.15 8.32 -4.35
N LYS A 377 9.06 9.09 -4.28
CA LYS A 377 9.18 10.53 -4.13
C LYS A 377 9.82 10.83 -2.80
N GLY A 378 10.89 11.64 -2.83
CA GLY A 378 11.24 12.58 -1.77
C GLY A 378 11.16 12.00 -0.36
N LEU A 379 11.93 10.95 -0.10
CA LEU A 379 12.24 10.48 1.24
C LEU A 379 12.47 11.73 2.12
N GLU A 380 11.66 11.86 3.17
CA GLU A 380 11.70 13.00 4.06
C GLU A 380 13.12 13.15 4.63
N PRO A 381 13.58 14.38 4.91
CA PRO A 381 14.91 14.56 5.47
C PRO A 381 15.04 13.80 6.80
N PRO A 382 16.26 13.38 7.19
CA PRO A 382 16.50 12.94 8.55
C PRO A 382 15.96 13.97 9.54
N VAL A 383 15.37 13.52 10.64
CA VAL A 383 14.91 14.38 11.72
C VAL A 383 15.91 14.31 12.87
N ALA A 384 16.28 15.46 13.41
CA ALA A 384 17.10 15.58 14.60
C ALA A 384 16.25 16.18 15.73
N ASP A 385 16.38 15.65 16.94
CA ASP A 385 15.64 16.10 18.13
C ASP A 385 16.08 17.48 18.67
N PHE A 386 17.12 18.05 18.10
CA PHE A 386 17.62 19.38 18.43
C PHE A 386 17.34 20.36 17.29
N THR A 387 17.24 21.66 17.61
CA THR A 387 17.14 22.73 16.61
C THR A 387 18.32 22.64 15.63
N ALA A 388 18.28 23.36 14.49
CA ALA A 388 19.26 23.28 13.38
C ALA A 388 20.77 23.42 13.75
N HIS A 389 21.11 23.57 15.03
CA HIS A 389 22.46 23.65 15.57
C HIS A 389 22.76 22.48 16.52
N ILE A 390 23.89 21.80 16.28
CA ILE A 390 24.48 20.89 17.26
C ILE A 390 25.26 21.73 18.28
N THR A 391 24.76 21.78 19.52
CA THR A 391 25.36 22.51 20.65
C THR A 391 25.54 21.61 21.86
N ASP A 392 26.26 22.08 22.88
CA ASP A 392 26.54 21.33 24.09
C ASP A 392 25.28 21.05 24.91
N ALA A 393 24.29 21.94 24.86
CA ALA A 393 23.00 21.73 25.49
C ALA A 393 22.19 20.62 24.79
N ALA A 394 22.30 20.53 23.47
CA ALA A 394 21.71 19.44 22.68
C ALA A 394 22.42 18.09 22.96
N LEU A 395 23.75 18.11 23.08
CA LEU A 395 24.56 16.91 23.35
C LEU A 395 24.53 16.47 24.82
N ALA A 396 24.35 17.39 25.78
CA ALA A 396 24.21 17.07 27.20
C ALA A 396 22.95 16.24 27.49
N GLY A 397 21.88 16.43 26.70
CA GLY A 397 20.70 15.57 26.72
C GLY A 397 20.97 14.15 26.19
N CYS A 398 22.08 13.96 25.47
CA CYS A 398 22.50 12.70 24.84
C CYS A 398 23.68 12.03 25.58
N ALA A 399 24.00 12.43 26.81
CA ALA A 399 25.21 12.00 27.53
C ALA A 399 25.31 10.49 27.80
N GLU A 400 24.21 9.76 27.66
CA GLU A 400 24.13 8.30 27.80
C GLU A 400 24.00 7.56 26.45
N LEU A 401 23.99 8.30 25.33
CA LEU A 401 23.76 7.76 23.99
C LEU A 401 25.06 7.51 23.22
N PRO A 402 25.04 6.56 22.27
CA PRO A 402 26.19 6.19 21.45
C PRO A 402 26.67 7.27 20.46
N GLY A 403 25.86 8.31 20.24
CA GLY A 403 26.11 9.36 19.26
C GLY A 403 24.91 10.29 19.13
N VAL A 404 24.91 11.08 18.07
CA VAL A 404 23.81 11.99 17.74
C VAL A 404 22.64 11.18 17.17
N PRO A 405 21.44 11.20 17.79
CA PRO A 405 20.29 10.48 17.27
C PRO A 405 19.70 11.20 16.05
N PHE A 406 19.36 10.41 15.05
CA PHE A 406 18.62 10.81 13.87
C PHE A 406 17.45 9.86 13.65
N ASP A 407 16.27 10.44 13.52
CA ASP A 407 15.05 9.74 13.19
C ASP A 407 14.91 9.69 11.67
N ILE A 408 14.83 8.48 11.12
CA ILE A 408 14.67 8.23 9.70
C ILE A 408 13.20 7.87 9.43
N PRO A 409 12.42 8.76 8.81
CA PRO A 409 11.04 8.47 8.42
C PRO A 409 11.00 7.50 7.24
N ILE A 410 10.42 6.31 7.43
CA ILE A 410 10.25 5.30 6.36
C ILE A 410 8.77 5.25 6.00
N VAL A 411 8.33 6.26 5.23
CA VAL A 411 6.91 6.54 5.02
C VAL A 411 6.29 5.65 3.92
N ASP A 412 7.11 5.13 2.99
CA ASP A 412 6.65 4.32 1.85
C ASP A 412 7.53 3.07 1.63
N ASP A 413 6.91 1.97 1.17
CA ASP A 413 7.51 0.62 1.05
C ASP A 413 8.55 0.51 -0.10
N PRO A 414 9.86 0.43 0.19
CA PRO A 414 10.92 0.26 -0.80
C PRO A 414 11.31 -1.21 -1.02
N LEU A 415 10.67 -2.16 -0.34
CA LEU A 415 11.25 -3.49 -0.13
C LEU A 415 10.98 -4.41 -1.33
N LEU A 416 12.02 -4.70 -2.12
CA LEU A 416 11.98 -5.73 -3.17
C LEU A 416 12.01 -7.16 -2.60
N ASP A 417 12.75 -7.38 -1.50
CA ASP A 417 13.00 -8.71 -0.90
C ASP A 417 12.76 -8.72 0.65
N ASP A 418 11.69 -8.08 1.13
CA ASP A 418 11.31 -7.94 2.56
C ASP A 418 12.37 -7.27 3.48
N THR A 419 13.51 -6.83 2.93
CA THR A 419 14.60 -6.12 3.61
C THR A 419 15.17 -4.98 2.77
N ALA A 420 15.70 -3.94 3.44
CA ALA A 420 16.45 -2.86 2.79
C ALA A 420 17.54 -2.30 3.70
N LEU A 421 18.61 -1.81 3.11
CA LEU A 421 19.72 -1.16 3.80
C LEU A 421 19.57 0.36 3.75
N ILE A 422 19.46 1.01 4.89
CA ILE A 422 19.53 2.47 5.03
C ILE A 422 20.99 2.88 5.28
N LEU A 423 21.48 3.85 4.52
CA LEU A 423 22.81 4.44 4.66
C LEU A 423 22.67 5.95 4.84
N LEU A 424 23.03 6.48 6.01
CA LEU A 424 23.07 7.91 6.28
C LEU A 424 24.44 8.47 5.89
N TYR A 425 24.45 9.56 5.14
CA TYR A 425 25.62 10.26 4.63
C TYR A 425 25.68 11.68 5.18
N GLY A 426 26.90 12.19 5.31
CA GLY A 426 27.18 13.57 5.67
C GLY A 426 28.16 14.23 4.69
N ARG A 427 27.88 15.48 4.34
CA ARG A 427 28.72 16.28 3.44
C ARG A 427 28.99 17.67 4.02
N THR A 428 30.20 18.16 3.78
CA THR A 428 30.65 19.49 4.25
C THR A 428 30.80 20.50 3.11
N SER A 429 30.53 20.12 1.86
CA SER A 429 30.74 20.96 0.67
C SER A 429 29.47 21.06 -0.18
N PRO A 430 29.13 22.24 -0.75
CA PRO A 430 27.94 22.40 -1.59
C PRO A 430 28.09 21.73 -2.97
N GLY A 431 27.00 21.15 -3.51
CA GLY A 431 26.99 20.38 -4.77
C GLY A 431 25.86 19.34 -4.83
N PRO A 432 25.75 18.54 -5.91
CA PRO A 432 24.77 17.44 -6.00
C PRO A 432 25.09 16.34 -4.99
N LEU A 433 24.07 15.66 -4.44
CA LEU A 433 24.24 14.50 -3.56
C LEU A 433 24.93 13.36 -4.33
N ASP A 434 25.98 12.78 -3.75
CA ASP A 434 26.75 11.72 -4.39
C ASP A 434 27.28 10.73 -3.34
N HIS A 435 26.59 9.61 -3.18
CA HIS A 435 26.92 8.61 -2.18
C HIS A 435 28.25 7.88 -2.45
N GLU A 436 28.82 7.98 -3.66
CA GLU A 436 30.13 7.40 -3.96
C GLU A 436 31.27 8.26 -3.40
N THR A 437 31.04 9.55 -3.19
CA THR A 437 32.04 10.52 -2.74
C THR A 437 31.74 11.14 -1.37
N ASP A 438 30.48 11.13 -0.94
CA ASP A 438 30.05 11.62 0.37
C ASP A 438 30.39 10.62 1.49
N GLN A 439 30.58 11.13 2.71
CA GLN A 439 31.04 10.32 3.85
C GLN A 439 29.84 9.55 4.45
N PRO A 440 29.85 8.21 4.48
CA PRO A 440 28.85 7.45 5.24
C PRO A 440 29.08 7.68 6.74
N ILE A 441 28.00 7.96 7.47
CA ILE A 441 28.05 8.30 8.89
C ILE A 441 27.27 7.34 9.78
N ALA A 442 26.28 6.63 9.24
CA ALA A 442 25.53 5.57 9.91
C ALA A 442 24.88 4.63 8.88
N ALA A 443 24.58 3.40 9.27
CA ALA A 443 23.88 2.42 8.44
C ALA A 443 22.84 1.65 9.27
N LYS A 444 21.80 1.09 8.66
CA LYS A 444 20.82 0.24 9.34
C LYS A 444 20.07 -0.65 8.36
N LEU A 445 20.02 -1.95 8.63
CA LEU A 445 19.12 -2.84 7.90
C LEU A 445 17.70 -2.72 8.48
N ILE A 446 16.71 -2.61 7.60
CA ILE A 446 15.29 -2.59 7.95
C ILE A 446 14.58 -3.79 7.36
N GLU A 447 13.55 -4.25 8.08
CA GLU A 447 12.68 -5.35 7.68
C GLU A 447 11.25 -4.84 7.50
N ARG A 448 10.42 -5.60 6.79
CA ARG A 448 9.01 -5.26 6.49
C ARG A 448 8.18 -4.75 7.65
N HIS A 449 8.37 -5.28 8.85
CA HIS A 449 7.60 -4.88 10.03
C HIS A 449 7.93 -3.46 10.56
N LEU A 450 8.97 -2.82 10.01
CA LEU A 450 9.40 -1.45 10.30
C LEU A 450 8.94 -0.43 9.25
N VAL A 451 8.30 -0.87 8.16
CA VAL A 451 7.71 0.03 7.15
C VAL A 451 6.56 0.83 7.77
N GLY A 452 6.48 2.12 7.45
CA GLY A 452 5.53 3.06 8.06
C GLY A 452 5.91 3.50 9.48
N LYS A 453 7.11 3.17 9.96
CA LYS A 453 7.63 3.59 11.27
C LYS A 453 8.88 4.45 11.11
N THR A 454 9.12 5.28 12.12
CA THR A 454 10.38 6.00 12.26
C THR A 454 11.45 5.04 12.77
N VAL A 455 12.60 5.04 12.10
CA VAL A 455 13.76 4.25 12.48
C VAL A 455 14.86 5.16 13.01
N MET A 456 15.20 4.96 14.28
CA MET A 456 16.30 5.71 14.89
C MET A 456 17.65 5.14 14.44
N MET A 457 18.56 6.04 14.06
CA MET A 457 19.96 5.80 13.73
C MET A 457 20.85 6.73 14.54
N PHE A 458 22.03 6.27 14.94
CA PHE A 458 22.99 7.08 15.69
C PHE A 458 24.23 7.37 14.86
N ALA A 459 24.61 8.64 14.77
CA ALA A 459 25.86 9.06 14.13
C ALA A 459 26.92 9.37 15.21
N PRO A 460 28.07 8.66 15.24
CA PRO A 460 29.07 8.86 16.28
C PRO A 460 29.68 10.27 16.27
N LEU A 461 29.84 10.89 17.44
CA LEU A 461 30.48 12.22 17.57
C LEU A 461 31.96 12.22 17.13
N ILE A 462 32.61 11.06 17.12
CA ILE A 462 33.96 10.91 16.59
C ILE A 462 34.01 11.02 15.05
N ASN A 463 32.88 11.03 14.35
CA ASN A 463 32.86 11.18 12.90
C ASN A 463 33.45 12.55 12.49
N PRO A 464 34.37 12.61 11.51
CA PRO A 464 35.03 13.85 11.09
C PRO A 464 34.08 15.01 10.78
N ILE A 465 32.85 14.75 10.32
CA ILE A 465 31.85 15.79 10.02
C ILE A 465 31.43 16.59 11.27
N PHE A 466 31.53 16.01 12.47
CA PHE A 466 31.17 16.66 13.74
C PHE A 466 32.39 17.19 14.51
N GLN A 467 33.60 17.10 13.95
CA GLN A 467 34.83 17.53 14.61
C GLN A 467 35.24 18.97 14.30
N LYS A 468 34.56 19.65 13.38
CA LYS A 468 34.89 21.01 12.91
C LYS A 468 33.68 21.93 12.94
N ASN A 469 33.91 23.23 13.12
CA ASN A 469 32.88 24.25 12.93
C ASN A 469 32.44 24.31 11.47
N GLY A 470 31.14 24.43 11.24
CA GLY A 470 30.59 24.63 9.91
C GLY A 470 29.27 23.89 9.71
N SER A 471 28.66 24.11 8.55
CA SER A 471 27.44 23.43 8.18
C SER A 471 27.71 22.08 7.51
N VAL A 472 26.86 21.11 7.81
CA VAL A 472 26.83 19.77 7.23
C VAL A 472 25.45 19.53 6.65
N ASP A 473 25.37 18.98 5.44
CA ASP A 473 24.12 18.42 4.94
C ASP A 473 24.11 16.92 5.23
N LEU A 474 23.00 16.43 5.77
CA LEU A 474 22.77 15.02 6.09
C LEU A 474 21.64 14.48 5.23
N TYR A 475 21.83 13.33 4.61
CA TYR A 475 20.80 12.65 3.84
C TYR A 475 20.99 11.15 3.95
N TYR A 476 19.94 10.37 3.73
CA TYR A 476 20.06 8.91 3.69
C TYR A 476 19.70 8.34 2.33
N VAL A 477 20.24 7.15 2.08
CA VAL A 477 19.94 6.31 0.94
C VAL A 477 19.29 5.04 1.44
N ILE A 478 18.17 4.63 0.85
CA ILE A 478 17.63 3.28 1.03
C ILE A 478 18.05 2.44 -0.16
N ASP A 479 18.70 1.31 0.09
CA ASP A 479 19.17 0.33 -0.89
C ASP A 479 18.47 -1.02 -0.66
N SER A 480 17.55 -1.39 -1.55
CA SER A 480 16.84 -2.69 -1.57
C SER A 480 17.18 -3.52 -2.82
N GLY A 481 18.32 -3.23 -3.46
CA GLY A 481 18.61 -3.64 -4.84
C GLY A 481 18.37 -2.51 -5.85
N ASN A 482 17.67 -1.46 -5.42
CA ASN A 482 17.62 -0.14 -6.04
C ASN A 482 17.87 0.94 -4.98
N GLN A 483 18.43 2.08 -5.39
CA GLN A 483 18.79 3.17 -4.49
C GLN A 483 17.80 4.33 -4.57
N ALA A 484 17.32 4.79 -3.42
CA ALA A 484 16.50 5.99 -3.26
C ALA A 484 17.13 6.98 -2.27
N TYR A 485 17.00 8.29 -2.52
CA TYR A 485 17.69 9.35 -1.77
C TYR A 485 16.70 10.25 -1.02
N SER A 486 17.04 10.61 0.22
CA SER A 486 16.31 11.60 1.01
C SER A 486 16.61 13.03 0.61
N GLN A 487 15.71 13.94 0.98
CA GLN A 487 16.04 15.35 1.06
C GLN A 487 17.14 15.56 2.12
N PRO A 488 18.03 16.55 1.93
CA PRO A 488 19.06 16.84 2.92
C PRO A 488 18.50 17.63 4.11
N LEU A 489 18.88 17.25 5.33
CA LEU A 489 18.81 18.07 6.53
C LEU A 489 20.09 18.90 6.63
N ARG A 490 19.98 20.23 6.66
CA ARG A 490 21.11 21.13 6.96
C ARG A 490 21.26 21.25 8.48
N LEU A 491 22.44 20.94 8.99
CA LEU A 491 22.82 21.18 10.39
C LEU A 491 24.06 22.05 10.48
N ASP A 492 24.08 22.97 11.43
CA ASP A 492 25.26 23.75 11.77
C ASP A 492 25.94 23.15 13.01
N VAL A 493 27.23 22.80 12.87
CA VAL A 493 28.06 22.32 13.96
C VAL A 493 28.80 23.50 14.57
N ASP A 494 28.49 23.84 15.83
CA ASP A 494 29.18 24.87 16.61
C ASP A 494 30.01 24.20 17.73
N ARG A 495 31.24 23.83 17.39
CA ARG A 495 32.28 23.29 18.27
C ARG A 495 32.72 24.28 19.34
N ASP A 496 32.64 25.58 19.10
CA ASP A 496 33.08 26.60 20.06
C ASP A 496 32.08 26.70 21.23
N SER A 497 30.81 26.36 20.97
CA SER A 497 29.78 26.20 22.00
C SER A 497 29.91 24.90 22.80
N LEU A 498 30.65 23.90 22.31
CA LEU A 498 30.84 22.60 22.97
C LEU A 498 31.87 22.71 24.12
N LYS A 499 31.43 22.97 25.36
CA LYS A 499 32.25 22.90 26.58
C LYS A 499 32.72 21.49 26.88
N THR A 500 32.09 20.45 26.34
CA THR A 500 32.73 19.13 26.21
C THR A 500 33.79 19.20 25.11
N THR A 501 34.95 19.77 25.43
CA THR A 501 36.12 19.59 24.58
C THR A 501 36.30 18.08 24.43
N PRO A 502 36.32 17.51 23.21
CA PRO A 502 36.76 16.13 23.04
C PRO A 502 38.08 16.05 23.76
N LEU A 503 38.22 15.07 24.64
CA LEU A 503 39.46 14.84 25.35
C LEU A 503 40.59 14.94 24.34
N GLN A 504 41.56 15.82 24.61
CA GLN A 504 42.63 16.06 23.66
C GLN A 504 43.33 14.72 23.42
N VAL A 505 43.27 14.24 22.18
CA VAL A 505 43.98 13.02 21.80
C VAL A 505 45.47 13.35 21.85
N SER A 506 46.17 12.70 22.78
CA SER A 506 47.59 12.95 23.02
C SER A 506 48.43 11.92 22.29
N ASP A 507 49.32 12.41 21.42
CA ASP A 507 50.34 11.59 20.75
C ASP A 507 51.44 11.09 21.69
N TYR A 508 51.42 11.53 22.95
CA TYR A 508 52.35 11.10 24.00
C TYR A 508 51.85 9.89 24.79
N LEU A 509 50.55 9.57 24.73
CA LEU A 509 49.98 8.34 25.27
C LEU A 509 50.18 7.18 24.28
N THR A 510 50.40 5.97 24.81
CA THR A 510 50.52 4.79 23.95
C THR A 510 49.14 4.25 23.56
N LEU A 511 49.09 3.42 22.51
CA LEU A 511 47.88 2.65 22.20
C LEU A 511 47.70 1.56 23.26
N PRO A 512 46.52 1.40 23.90
CA PRO A 512 46.29 0.29 24.80
C PRO A 512 46.43 -1.04 24.06
N THR A 513 46.85 -2.10 24.74
CA THR A 513 46.99 -3.44 24.16
C THR A 513 45.90 -4.36 24.70
N ALA A 514 45.12 -4.94 23.80
CA ALA A 514 44.09 -5.94 24.12
C ALA A 514 44.69 -7.36 24.20
N ILE A 515 44.24 -8.15 25.17
CA ILE A 515 44.64 -9.54 25.37
C ILE A 515 43.37 -10.37 25.68
N PRO A 516 42.90 -11.24 24.77
CA PRO A 516 43.44 -11.49 23.42
C PRO A 516 43.29 -10.27 22.51
N GLY A 517 44.11 -10.21 21.44
CA GLY A 517 44.12 -9.08 20.49
C GLY A 517 42.85 -8.95 19.61
N ARG A 518 42.00 -9.98 19.64
CA ARG A 518 40.65 -10.08 19.09
C ARG A 518 39.85 -10.94 20.08
N TYR A 519 38.56 -10.71 20.22
CA TYR A 519 37.73 -11.42 21.19
C TYR A 519 36.60 -12.17 20.48
N PHE A 520 36.76 -13.48 20.32
CA PHE A 520 35.83 -14.29 19.52
C PHE A 520 35.00 -15.28 20.35
N LEU A 521 34.07 -15.96 19.70
CA LEU A 521 33.21 -16.99 20.29
C LEU A 521 34.00 -18.01 21.11
N GLU A 522 35.21 -18.38 20.67
CA GLU A 522 36.09 -19.27 21.44
C GLU A 522 36.50 -18.65 22.80
N ASP A 523 36.87 -17.37 22.83
CA ASP A 523 37.24 -16.69 24.07
C ASP A 523 36.04 -16.51 25.00
N TYR A 524 34.89 -16.16 24.44
CA TYR A 524 33.61 -16.05 25.16
C TYR A 524 33.18 -17.38 25.77
N THR A 525 33.14 -18.45 24.98
CA THR A 525 32.76 -19.81 25.44
C THR A 525 33.73 -20.35 26.49
N ASN A 526 35.03 -20.02 26.37
CA ASN A 526 36.04 -20.32 27.40
C ASN A 526 36.00 -19.36 28.60
N SER A 527 35.04 -18.41 28.65
CA SER A 527 34.88 -17.43 29.73
C SER A 527 36.17 -16.64 30.03
N ARG A 528 36.93 -16.30 28.99
CA ARG A 528 38.16 -15.50 29.09
C ARG A 528 37.81 -14.03 29.27
N VAL A 529 38.52 -13.33 30.15
CA VAL A 529 38.40 -11.87 30.29
C VAL A 529 39.15 -11.21 29.14
N LEU A 530 38.56 -10.18 28.53
CA LEU A 530 39.31 -9.30 27.63
C LEU A 530 40.14 -8.34 28.49
N ALA A 531 41.40 -8.70 28.65
CA ALA A 531 42.35 -7.94 29.43
C ALA A 531 42.91 -6.75 28.63
N VAL A 532 43.19 -5.64 29.32
CA VAL A 532 43.75 -4.44 28.70
C VAL A 532 45.04 -4.04 29.41
N ARG A 533 46.09 -3.82 28.63
CA ARG A 533 47.40 -3.35 29.11
C ARG A 533 47.64 -1.92 28.62
N VAL A 534 47.99 -1.05 29.56
CA VAL A 534 48.35 0.36 29.33
C VAL A 534 49.82 0.56 29.69
N ASP A 535 50.61 1.05 28.73
CA ASP A 535 52.06 1.25 28.90
C ASP A 535 52.40 2.75 28.86
N PHE A 536 53.02 3.28 29.91
CA PHE A 536 53.57 4.64 29.93
C PHE A 536 55.07 4.58 29.66
N LEU A 537 55.47 4.81 28.40
CA LEU A 537 56.87 4.71 27.94
C LEU A 537 57.70 5.97 28.25
N GLY A 538 57.51 6.57 29.43
CA GLY A 538 58.30 7.68 29.95
C GLY A 538 58.04 9.07 29.35
N ARG A 539 57.25 9.18 28.27
CA ARG A 539 56.82 10.48 27.68
C ARG A 539 55.77 11.19 28.53
N ILE A 540 54.88 10.41 29.12
CA ILE A 540 54.00 10.82 30.21
C ILE A 540 54.44 10.00 31.41
N LYS A 541 54.69 10.68 32.54
CA LYS A 541 55.08 10.06 33.79
C LYS A 541 53.85 10.05 34.70
N PRO A 542 53.17 8.91 34.84
CA PRO A 542 52.03 8.82 35.76
C PRO A 542 52.49 9.01 37.21
N GLU A 543 51.68 9.68 38.00
CA GLU A 543 51.88 9.96 39.41
C GLU A 543 50.84 9.22 40.28
N LYS A 544 51.13 9.12 41.57
CA LYS A 544 50.20 8.55 42.54
C LYS A 544 48.94 9.44 42.60
N GLY A 545 47.77 8.83 42.47
CA GLY A 545 46.48 9.51 42.51
C GLY A 545 45.92 9.87 41.14
N ASP A 546 46.73 9.79 40.07
CA ASP A 546 46.21 9.89 38.71
C ASP A 546 45.21 8.75 38.45
N ALA A 547 44.30 8.96 37.50
CA ALA A 547 43.31 7.94 37.17
C ALA A 547 43.33 7.53 35.70
N ILE A 548 42.92 6.28 35.47
CA ILE A 548 42.76 5.70 34.14
C ILE A 548 41.34 5.14 34.03
N THR A 549 40.67 5.49 32.93
CA THR A 549 39.41 4.86 32.52
C THR A 549 39.58 4.27 31.14
N VAL A 550 39.50 2.93 31.04
CA VAL A 550 39.60 2.22 29.77
C VAL A 550 38.21 2.11 29.14
N ARG A 551 38.13 2.37 27.84
CA ARG A 551 36.88 2.34 27.06
C ARG A 551 37.03 1.47 25.82
N LEU A 552 35.99 0.70 25.53
CA LEU A 552 35.83 -0.12 24.36
C LEU A 552 34.51 0.25 23.70
N ASP A 553 34.60 0.94 22.57
CA ASP A 553 33.43 1.34 21.79
C ASP A 553 33.28 0.36 20.63
N LEU A 554 32.20 -0.41 20.60
CA LEU A 554 31.94 -1.43 19.58
C LEU A 554 30.90 -0.93 18.59
N THR A 555 31.14 -1.13 17.29
CA THR A 555 30.16 -0.89 16.23
C THR A 555 29.90 -2.19 15.49
N GLY A 556 28.64 -2.62 15.44
CA GLY A 556 28.25 -3.85 14.74
C GLY A 556 28.40 -3.75 13.23
N GLU A 557 28.79 -4.87 12.62
CA GLU A 557 29.22 -4.96 11.21
C GLU A 557 28.52 -6.11 10.46
N THR A 558 27.60 -6.84 11.11
CA THR A 558 26.76 -7.87 10.45
C THR A 558 25.40 -7.34 10.03
N GLU A 559 24.71 -8.05 9.15
CA GLU A 559 23.32 -7.74 8.77
C GLU A 559 22.39 -7.58 9.99
N ALA A 560 22.58 -8.39 11.04
CA ALA A 560 21.76 -8.39 12.24
C ALA A 560 22.05 -7.24 13.22
N ASN A 561 23.26 -6.66 13.19
CA ASN A 561 23.69 -5.65 14.14
C ASN A 561 24.38 -4.44 13.51
N LEU A 562 24.22 -4.21 12.20
CA LEU A 562 24.92 -3.16 11.48
C LEU A 562 24.72 -1.79 12.15
N ASN A 563 25.83 -1.15 12.54
CA ASN A 563 25.89 0.13 13.24
C ASN A 563 25.22 0.16 14.63
N VAL A 564 24.93 -1.00 15.23
CA VAL A 564 24.60 -1.09 16.66
C VAL A 564 25.86 -0.73 17.43
N TYR A 565 25.81 0.38 18.17
CA TYR A 565 26.94 0.84 18.96
C TYR A 565 26.78 0.41 20.42
N VAL A 566 27.82 -0.21 20.98
CA VAL A 566 27.87 -0.66 22.36
C VAL A 566 29.09 -0.03 23.04
N PRO A 567 28.90 1.01 23.87
CA PRO A 567 29.99 1.57 24.67
C PRO A 567 30.20 0.73 25.92
N LEU A 568 31.43 0.31 26.15
CA LEU A 568 31.83 -0.39 27.36
C LEU A 568 32.95 0.41 28.05
N ALA A 569 32.85 0.56 29.36
CA ALA A 569 33.91 1.19 30.16
C ALA A 569 34.27 0.29 31.35
N LEU A 570 35.57 0.23 31.64
CA LEU A 570 36.03 -0.35 32.91
C LEU A 570 35.84 0.67 34.03
N ALA A 571 35.78 0.15 35.27
CA ALA A 571 35.78 1.01 36.45
C ALA A 571 37.03 1.91 36.47
N ARG A 572 36.84 3.16 36.87
CA ARG A 572 37.94 4.13 37.02
C ARG A 572 38.97 3.59 38.01
N TYR A 573 40.22 3.51 37.56
CA TYR A 573 41.33 3.03 38.37
C TYR A 573 42.25 4.17 38.80
N THR A 574 42.52 4.29 40.09
CA THR A 574 43.47 5.26 40.64
C THR A 574 44.85 4.61 40.77
N ILE A 575 45.87 5.23 40.17
CA ILE A 575 47.26 4.79 40.22
C ILE A 575 47.78 4.89 41.66
N THR A 576 48.34 3.80 42.14
CA THR A 576 48.85 3.63 43.50
C THR A 576 50.38 3.65 43.54
N GLU A 577 50.97 3.76 44.74
CA GLU A 577 52.44 3.73 44.89
C GLU A 577 53.07 2.42 44.41
N GLN A 578 52.35 1.29 44.52
CA GLN A 578 52.84 -0.01 44.09
C GLN A 578 53.04 -0.08 42.57
N ASP A 579 52.28 0.70 41.81
CA ASP A 579 52.33 0.73 40.34
C ASP A 579 53.56 1.45 39.82
N LEU A 580 54.12 2.32 40.67
CA LEU A 580 55.29 3.15 40.39
C LEU A 580 56.59 2.50 40.90
N ALA A 581 56.50 1.40 41.65
CA ALA A 581 57.60 0.82 42.42
C ALA A 581 58.79 0.30 41.58
N TYR A 582 58.62 0.12 40.27
CA TYR A 582 59.67 -0.42 39.37
C TYR A 582 60.47 0.64 38.58
N GLY A 583 60.36 1.92 38.94
CA GLY A 583 61.29 2.97 38.51
C GLY A 583 60.97 3.61 37.15
N ASN A 584 60.44 4.84 37.20
CA ASN A 584 60.55 6.02 36.33
C ASN A 584 60.74 5.97 34.80
N GLN A 585 60.78 4.83 34.13
CA GLN A 585 60.89 4.78 32.66
C GLN A 585 59.71 4.10 31.99
N ASN A 586 59.20 2.98 32.53
CA ASN A 586 58.05 2.28 31.96
C ASN A 586 57.07 1.84 33.06
N VAL A 587 55.93 2.54 33.20
CA VAL A 587 54.84 2.12 34.08
C VAL A 587 53.84 1.30 33.27
N VAL A 588 53.53 0.09 33.71
CA VAL A 588 52.61 -0.83 33.03
C VAL A 588 51.46 -1.17 33.95
N ILE A 589 50.24 -0.85 33.53
CA ILE A 589 49.02 -1.15 34.25
C ILE A 589 48.21 -2.15 33.44
N VAL A 590 47.85 -3.26 34.07
CA VAL A 590 47.13 -4.37 33.44
C VAL A 590 45.78 -4.58 34.12
N PHE A 591 44.72 -4.56 33.34
CA PHE A 591 43.34 -4.82 33.71
C PHE A 591 42.97 -6.24 33.26
N ASP A 592 43.29 -7.26 34.06
CA ASP A 592 43.13 -8.68 33.71
C ASP A 592 42.29 -9.48 34.71
N ARG A 593 41.86 -8.85 35.82
CA ARG A 593 41.12 -9.53 36.87
C ARG A 593 39.66 -9.71 36.48
N ARG A 594 39.00 -10.71 37.07
CA ARG A 594 37.53 -10.85 36.97
C ARG A 594 36.79 -9.85 37.88
N GLU A 595 37.37 -9.53 39.03
CA GLU A 595 36.77 -8.63 40.02
C GLU A 595 37.85 -7.74 40.68
N GLY A 596 37.40 -6.64 41.29
CA GLY A 596 38.24 -5.65 41.96
C GLY A 596 38.76 -4.54 41.06
N ASP A 597 39.66 -3.70 41.61
CA ASP A 597 40.07 -2.41 41.03
C ASP A 597 40.80 -2.50 39.67
N ARG A 598 41.18 -3.72 39.24
CA ARG A 598 41.83 -4.01 37.95
C ARG A 598 41.03 -5.02 37.12
N ALA A 599 39.71 -4.99 37.23
CA ALA A 599 38.84 -5.84 36.43
C ALA A 599 38.99 -5.50 34.93
N GLY A 600 39.11 -6.51 34.08
CA GLY A 600 39.01 -6.38 32.62
C GLY A 600 37.56 -6.48 32.14
N PHE A 601 37.33 -6.47 30.81
CA PHE A 601 35.97 -6.64 30.28
C PHE A 601 35.54 -8.10 30.44
N LEU A 602 34.47 -8.31 31.21
CA LEU A 602 33.94 -9.64 31.50
C LEU A 602 33.23 -10.25 30.28
N PRO A 603 33.23 -11.60 30.13
CA PRO A 603 32.51 -12.28 29.05
C PRO A 603 31.05 -11.86 28.94
N GLN A 604 30.38 -11.63 30.07
CA GLN A 604 28.97 -11.24 30.11
C GLN A 604 28.72 -9.86 29.49
N ALA A 605 29.68 -8.93 29.63
CA ALA A 605 29.61 -7.61 29.01
C ALA A 605 29.86 -7.66 27.50
N LEU A 606 30.44 -8.77 27.00
CA LEU A 606 30.75 -9.01 25.60
C LEU A 606 29.80 -10.04 24.96
N ALA A 607 28.77 -10.50 25.68
CA ALA A 607 27.85 -11.52 25.19
C ALA A 607 26.89 -10.99 24.12
N ASN A 608 26.49 -11.86 23.18
CA ASN A 608 25.52 -11.56 22.11
C ASN A 608 25.96 -10.39 21.20
N ILE A 609 27.26 -10.20 21.06
CA ILE A 609 27.84 -9.24 20.13
C ILE A 609 28.11 -9.99 18.83
N ASP A 610 27.27 -9.79 17.81
CA ASP A 610 27.59 -10.22 16.45
C ASP A 610 28.80 -9.40 15.94
N TRP A 611 29.56 -9.95 14.99
CA TRP A 611 30.80 -9.35 14.47
C TRP A 611 30.78 -7.81 14.46
N SER A 612 31.67 -7.20 15.25
CA SER A 612 31.75 -5.76 15.50
C SER A 612 33.19 -5.26 15.42
N GLU A 613 33.40 -4.09 14.81
CA GLU A 613 34.68 -3.36 14.90
C GLU A 613 34.68 -2.51 16.17
N GLY A 614 35.68 -2.74 17.02
CA GLY A 614 35.88 -2.04 18.28
C GLY A 614 37.00 -1.01 18.23
N LYS A 615 36.79 0.12 18.93
CA LYS A 615 37.80 1.13 19.23
C LYS A 615 38.13 1.06 20.73
N LEU A 616 39.31 0.53 21.04
CA LEU A 616 39.84 0.46 22.41
C LEU A 616 40.77 1.64 22.67
N TYR A 617 40.47 2.46 23.67
CA TYR A 617 41.31 3.58 24.11
C TYR A 617 41.23 3.72 25.64
N TYR A 618 42.04 4.63 26.19
CA TYR A 618 41.90 5.01 27.58
C TYR A 618 41.99 6.52 27.75
N VAL A 619 41.32 6.98 28.80
CA VAL A 619 41.39 8.34 29.30
C VAL A 619 42.35 8.34 30.48
N TYR A 620 43.35 9.21 30.43
CA TYR A 620 44.28 9.47 31.53
C TYR A 620 43.95 10.82 32.16
N GLU A 621 43.69 10.79 33.46
CA GLU A 621 43.27 11.92 34.27
C GLU A 621 44.36 12.24 35.30
N PRO A 622 45.23 13.22 35.03
CA PRO A 622 46.22 13.62 36.01
C PRO A 622 45.54 14.30 37.21
N VAL A 623 46.10 14.14 38.43
CA VAL A 623 45.60 14.85 39.63
C VAL A 623 45.60 16.36 39.42
N ALA A 624 46.61 16.86 38.70
CA ALA A 624 46.73 18.26 38.30
C ALA A 624 46.85 18.35 36.77
N GLY A 625 45.80 18.85 36.11
CA GLY A 625 45.77 19.07 34.67
C GLY A 625 44.43 18.70 34.04
N SER A 626 44.35 18.83 32.72
CA SER A 626 43.19 18.40 31.95
C SER A 626 43.30 16.92 31.58
N PRO A 627 42.20 16.15 31.65
CA PRO A 627 42.15 14.80 31.11
C PRO A 627 42.55 14.74 29.62
N ILE A 628 43.29 13.70 29.25
CA ILE A 628 43.73 13.47 27.87
C ILE A 628 43.43 12.03 27.46
N GLN A 629 43.25 11.81 26.15
CA GLN A 629 42.87 10.50 25.60
C GLN A 629 44.01 9.89 24.80
N SER A 630 44.17 8.57 24.88
CA SER A 630 45.00 7.84 23.94
C SER A 630 44.38 7.82 22.54
N ARG A 631 45.20 7.58 21.51
CA ARG A 631 44.66 7.09 20.24
C ARG A 631 43.92 5.77 20.46
N ALA A 632 42.93 5.49 19.62
CA ALA A 632 42.20 4.23 19.67
C ALA A 632 42.92 3.12 18.90
N ARG A 633 42.94 1.92 19.47
CA ARG A 633 43.33 0.67 18.82
C ARG A 633 42.09 0.00 18.27
N ASN A 634 42.15 -0.47 17.03
CA ASN A 634 41.11 -1.32 16.46
C ASN A 634 41.18 -2.72 17.08
N ILE A 635 40.04 -3.28 17.47
CA ILE A 635 39.87 -4.65 17.95
C ILE A 635 38.63 -5.25 17.28
N GLU A 636 38.58 -6.55 17.07
CA GLU A 636 37.39 -7.24 16.57
C GLU A 636 36.73 -8.00 17.73
N VAL A 637 35.41 -7.90 17.86
CA VAL A 637 34.61 -8.64 18.84
C VAL A 637 33.48 -9.37 18.13
N ASP A 638 33.39 -10.69 18.31
CA ASP A 638 32.35 -11.54 17.71
C ASP A 638 32.07 -12.76 18.58
N THR A 639 30.94 -12.76 19.28
CA THR A 639 30.57 -13.78 20.29
C THR A 639 29.39 -14.64 19.86
N VAL A 640 28.98 -14.57 18.58
CA VAL A 640 27.84 -15.30 18.02
C VAL A 640 28.26 -16.06 16.75
N SER A 641 27.74 -17.26 16.55
CA SER A 641 27.95 -18.06 15.32
C SER A 641 26.93 -17.63 14.25
N PRO A 642 27.24 -17.59 12.94
CA PRO A 642 28.36 -18.22 12.21
C PRO A 642 29.53 -17.30 11.82
N HIS A 643 29.61 -16.08 12.35
CA HIS A 643 30.44 -15.01 11.78
C HIS A 643 31.94 -15.09 12.10
N THR A 644 32.32 -16.01 13.00
CA THR A 644 33.72 -16.19 13.43
C THR A 644 34.64 -16.57 12.26
N GLY A 645 35.47 -15.62 11.83
CA GLY A 645 36.54 -15.84 10.85
C GLY A 645 36.19 -15.51 9.38
N ILE A 646 35.04 -14.92 9.10
CA ILE A 646 34.71 -14.44 7.74
C ILE A 646 35.09 -12.97 7.61
N SER A 647 36.30 -12.70 7.10
CA SER A 647 36.67 -11.35 6.64
C SER A 647 35.68 -10.88 5.55
N MET A 648 35.04 -9.73 5.76
CA MET A 648 34.19 -9.01 4.79
C MET A 648 34.86 -8.77 3.42
N ALA A 649 36.19 -8.93 3.28
CA ALA A 649 36.84 -8.97 1.96
C ALA A 649 36.32 -10.12 1.07
N LYS A 650 35.80 -11.21 1.66
CA LYS A 650 35.16 -12.33 0.95
C LYS A 650 33.67 -12.11 0.66
N GLN A 651 32.93 -11.39 1.50
CA GLN A 651 31.52 -11.07 1.24
C GLN A 651 31.36 -9.96 0.19
N ARG A 652 32.20 -8.91 0.21
CA ARG A 652 32.25 -7.89 -0.86
C ARG A 652 32.53 -8.47 -2.25
N ARG A 653 33.25 -9.60 -2.35
CA ARG A 653 33.48 -10.32 -3.62
C ARG A 653 32.35 -11.25 -4.04
N ARG A 654 31.50 -11.72 -3.12
CA ARG A 654 30.35 -12.57 -3.46
C ARG A 654 29.13 -11.76 -3.90
N GLY A 655 28.92 -10.56 -3.33
CA GLY A 655 27.86 -9.64 -3.78
C GLY A 655 28.09 -9.08 -5.19
N ARG A 656 29.34 -8.79 -5.57
CA ARG A 656 29.70 -8.38 -6.95
C ARG A 656 29.73 -9.51 -7.98
N GLY A 657 29.56 -10.77 -7.57
CA GLY A 657 29.63 -11.95 -8.44
C GLY A 657 28.26 -12.51 -8.86
N ARG A 658 27.16 -11.88 -8.41
CA ARG A 658 25.78 -12.17 -8.84
C ARG A 658 25.05 -10.84 -9.07
N ALA A 659 25.48 -10.13 -10.09
CA ALA A 659 24.71 -9.14 -10.82
C ALA A 659 25.13 -9.27 -12.30
#